data_AF-A0A5K1IM94-F1
#
_entry.id   AF-A0A5K1IM94-F1
#
_cell.length_a   1.000
_cell.length_b   1.000
_cell.length_c   1.000
_cell.angle_alpha   90.00
_cell.angle_beta   90.00
_cell.angle_gamma   90.00
#
_symmetry.space_group_name_H-M   'P 1'
#
loop_
_entity.id
_entity.type
_entity.pdbx_description
1 polymer ?
#
loop_
_entity_poly.entity_id
_entity_poly.type
_entity_poly.pdbx_seq_one_letter_code
_entity_poly.pdbx_strand_id
1 'polypeptide(L)'
;MLGRSSGDTPPSRSMPLAPFSARAASEHVRAQGGDHAPSLVEQVAEVPDDPGCYLWKDASGEVIYVGKAKNLRARLRQYVTLTDDRAKIPLMMQLVASFDYIVVESEHEALVLERELIAQYHPYFNVDYKDDKSYPYIAITRGDVFPAIKYTREKHRPDTRYYGPYTDSRAARETIDTLRKVCPICTASCAEWKRVRRLLEKRPDDTDVIELICSNQGRPCFDYHVGRGPGVCAGMIGREEYAVNVRRVERFLSGQRRELVDELKADMAEAAADLDFERAGRIKRRLEVIDGLDDRQQVVFPTSVDLDLIGFYREETIAGACVFVVREGRVQRTCEFILDKGLDVDEVELASGFVKRYYDETADVPHEVDLAIELPDADVVGEWLTGKRGRVCRLHRPQRGEKHRLLQMAERNARHALMRYMMRTGYSDDRTNQALLQLESALALDAPPMRIECFDISTLHGAFTVASMVVFTNGKPDKSQYRRFKIRAELDEANDFVSMSEVLGRRYAPERMADERFGSRPDLLVVDGGRPQLTAAMRQLEELGLDIPVCGLAKADEEVFVPWDDTPIVLPSGSASLYLIKQVRDESHRFAITFHRELRGKAMTVSVLDEVPGVGPTRKKAIMKRFGSMKRLRAASEAEIAEVPGVPAEVARSVFESLRALEAQRVEQDAAEGE
;
A
#
# COMPACT_ATOMS: atom_id res chain seq x y z
N MET A 1 39.88 -11.82 -15.29
CA MET A 1 39.09 -13.06 -15.35
C MET A 1 38.81 -13.55 -13.94
N LEU A 2 37.75 -13.05 -13.30
CA LEU A 2 37.12 -13.67 -12.12
C LEU A 2 35.63 -13.32 -12.23
N GLY A 3 34.82 -14.35 -12.49
CA GLY A 3 33.41 -14.25 -12.83
C GLY A 3 32.58 -13.73 -11.67
N ARG A 4 31.67 -12.82 -11.99
CA ARG A 4 30.58 -12.39 -11.10
C ARG A 4 29.60 -13.56 -10.98
N SER A 5 29.42 -14.10 -9.77
CA SER A 5 28.27 -14.94 -9.47
C SER A 5 27.03 -14.05 -9.53
N SER A 6 26.22 -14.24 -10.57
CA SER A 6 24.83 -13.81 -10.62
C SER A 6 24.13 -14.26 -9.35
N GLY A 7 23.58 -13.31 -8.60
CA GLY A 7 22.72 -13.62 -7.46
C GLY A 7 21.52 -14.41 -7.97
N ASP A 8 21.30 -15.58 -7.38
CA ASP A 8 20.10 -16.38 -7.59
C ASP A 8 18.89 -15.50 -7.33
N THR A 9 18.13 -15.25 -8.40
CA THR A 9 16.76 -14.76 -8.29
C THR A 9 15.96 -15.98 -7.81
N PRO A 10 15.18 -15.90 -6.73
CA PRO A 10 14.39 -17.04 -6.29
C PRO A 10 13.50 -17.52 -7.44
N PRO A 11 13.31 -18.84 -7.62
CA PRO A 11 12.52 -19.37 -8.71
C PRO A 11 11.12 -18.74 -8.67
N SER A 12 10.61 -18.34 -9.84
CA SER A 12 9.25 -17.80 -9.96
C SER A 12 8.26 -18.85 -9.44
N ARG A 13 7.74 -18.63 -8.24
CA ARG A 13 6.67 -19.42 -7.60
C ARG A 13 5.42 -19.33 -8.48
N SER A 14 5.20 -20.32 -9.34
CA SER A 14 4.02 -20.39 -10.21
C SER A 14 2.89 -21.11 -9.47
N MET A 15 1.72 -20.47 -9.39
CA MET A 15 0.51 -21.12 -8.89
C MET A 15 -0.02 -22.12 -9.93
N PRO A 16 -0.65 -23.24 -9.51
CA PRO A 16 -1.38 -24.11 -10.42
C PRO A 16 -2.52 -23.34 -11.11
N LEU A 17 -2.65 -23.50 -12.43
CA LEU A 17 -3.60 -22.80 -13.31
C LEU A 17 -5.04 -23.38 -13.28
N ALA A 18 -5.47 -24.02 -12.20
CA ALA A 18 -6.82 -24.57 -12.11
C ALA A 18 -7.87 -23.44 -11.89
N PRO A 19 -9.10 -23.56 -12.42
CA PRO A 19 -10.14 -22.56 -12.23
C PRO A 19 -10.53 -22.46 -10.75
N PHE A 20 -10.22 -21.33 -10.13
CA PHE A 20 -10.47 -21.10 -8.71
C PHE A 20 -11.93 -20.70 -8.47
N SER A 21 -12.66 -21.40 -7.59
CA SER A 21 -13.99 -20.97 -7.17
C SER A 21 -14.27 -21.29 -5.70
N ALA A 22 -15.10 -20.47 -5.04
CA ALA A 22 -15.54 -20.75 -3.66
C ALA A 22 -16.26 -22.11 -3.55
N ARG A 23 -16.92 -22.54 -4.64
CA ARG A 23 -17.51 -23.87 -4.75
C ARG A 23 -16.45 -24.97 -4.75
N ALA A 24 -15.40 -24.85 -5.57
CA ALA A 24 -14.29 -25.79 -5.61
C ALA A 24 -13.56 -25.86 -4.24
N ALA A 25 -13.40 -24.72 -3.57
CA ALA A 25 -12.85 -24.68 -2.21
C ALA A 25 -13.72 -25.46 -1.20
N SER A 26 -15.04 -25.23 -1.24
CA SER A 26 -15.99 -25.92 -0.35
C SER A 26 -16.04 -27.42 -0.60
N GLU A 27 -16.01 -27.84 -1.86
CA GLU A 27 -15.96 -29.26 -2.25
C GLU A 27 -14.65 -29.92 -1.81
N HIS A 28 -13.52 -29.24 -2.01
CA HIS A 28 -12.18 -29.72 -1.62
C HIS A 28 -12.05 -29.91 -0.10
N VAL A 29 -12.45 -28.92 0.69
CA VAL A 29 -12.31 -28.95 2.15
C VAL A 29 -13.21 -30.01 2.81
N ARG A 30 -14.34 -30.35 2.16
CA ARG A 30 -15.29 -31.39 2.60
C ARG A 30 -14.99 -32.77 2.01
N ALA A 31 -14.08 -32.88 1.06
CA ALA A 31 -13.70 -34.16 0.49
C ALA A 31 -12.97 -35.02 1.54
N GLN A 32 -13.35 -36.29 1.62
CA GLN A 32 -12.58 -37.28 2.40
C GLN A 32 -11.33 -37.67 1.61
N GLY A 33 -10.21 -37.82 2.30
CA GLY A 33 -8.96 -38.25 1.67
C GLY A 33 -9.03 -39.71 1.19
N GLY A 34 -8.06 -40.12 0.36
CA GLY A 34 -7.86 -41.54 0.06
C GLY A 34 -7.71 -42.36 1.35
N ASP A 35 -8.27 -43.57 1.40
CA ASP A 35 -8.36 -44.46 2.58
C ASP A 35 -9.26 -43.96 3.74
N HIS A 36 -10.38 -43.28 3.45
CA HIS A 36 -11.33 -42.79 4.47
C HIS A 36 -10.72 -41.84 5.50
N ALA A 37 -9.65 -41.12 5.13
CA ALA A 37 -9.07 -40.10 5.99
C ALA A 37 -10.12 -38.98 6.24
N PRO A 38 -10.24 -38.50 7.49
CA PRO A 38 -11.20 -37.46 7.85
C PRO A 38 -10.95 -36.19 7.02
N SER A 39 -12.02 -35.54 6.59
CA SER A 39 -11.98 -34.26 5.88
C SER A 39 -11.35 -33.16 6.73
N LEU A 40 -10.90 -32.07 6.11
CA LEU A 40 -10.37 -30.91 6.84
C LEU A 40 -11.40 -30.33 7.83
N VAL A 41 -12.69 -30.36 7.48
CA VAL A 41 -13.78 -29.94 8.38
C VAL A 41 -13.84 -30.79 9.65
N GLU A 42 -13.76 -32.12 9.50
CA GLU A 42 -13.78 -33.07 10.62
C GLU A 42 -12.54 -32.91 11.50
N GLN A 43 -11.35 -32.77 10.89
CA GLN A 43 -10.11 -32.54 11.63
C GLN A 43 -10.14 -31.23 12.42
N VAL A 44 -10.67 -30.14 11.84
CA VAL A 44 -10.79 -28.84 12.50
C VAL A 44 -11.76 -28.88 13.69
N ALA A 45 -12.74 -29.81 13.71
CA ALA A 45 -13.66 -29.94 14.83
C ALA A 45 -12.96 -30.40 16.13
N GLU A 46 -11.86 -31.14 16.01
CA GLU A 46 -11.08 -31.69 17.14
C GLU A 46 -10.02 -30.72 17.69
N VAL A 47 -9.73 -29.62 16.98
CA VAL A 47 -8.75 -28.59 17.38
C VAL A 47 -9.16 -27.98 18.73
N PRO A 48 -8.24 -27.65 19.66
CA PRO A 48 -8.58 -27.02 20.94
C PRO A 48 -9.16 -25.61 20.77
N ASP A 49 -9.88 -25.16 21.81
CA ASP A 49 -10.44 -23.80 21.90
C ASP A 49 -9.44 -22.78 22.50
N ASP A 50 -8.24 -23.24 22.89
CA ASP A 50 -7.15 -22.45 23.45
C ASP A 50 -6.53 -21.47 22.42
N PRO A 51 -5.86 -20.40 22.89
CA PRO A 51 -5.10 -19.50 22.03
C PRO A 51 -3.87 -20.21 21.43
N GLY A 52 -3.46 -19.76 20.24
CA GLY A 52 -2.35 -20.41 19.55
C GLY A 52 -2.09 -19.91 18.14
N CYS A 53 -1.13 -20.57 17.48
CA CYS A 53 -0.81 -20.38 16.08
C CYS A 53 -1.26 -21.59 15.25
N TYR A 54 -1.62 -21.35 14.01
CA TYR A 54 -1.95 -22.38 13.02
C TYR A 54 -1.16 -22.16 11.74
N LEU A 55 -0.86 -23.26 11.06
CA LEU A 55 -0.07 -23.30 9.84
C LEU A 55 -0.85 -24.07 8.79
N TRP A 56 -1.21 -23.41 7.70
CA TRP A 56 -1.81 -24.06 6.53
C TRP A 56 -0.71 -24.55 5.60
N LYS A 57 -0.84 -25.79 5.12
CA LYS A 57 0.14 -26.46 4.25
C LYS A 57 -0.47 -26.95 2.95
N ASP A 58 0.31 -26.89 1.88
CA ASP A 58 -0.09 -27.46 0.59
C ASP A 58 0.09 -28.99 0.51
N ALA A 59 -0.22 -29.57 -0.65
CA ALA A 59 -0.08 -31.01 -0.89
C ALA A 59 1.37 -31.53 -0.82
N SER A 60 2.37 -30.65 -0.95
CA SER A 60 3.78 -30.99 -0.80
C SER A 60 4.27 -30.90 0.65
N GLY A 61 3.43 -30.36 1.55
CA GLY A 61 3.75 -30.10 2.96
C GLY A 61 4.42 -28.76 3.20
N GLU A 62 4.51 -27.88 2.19
CA GLU A 62 5.05 -26.52 2.32
C GLU A 62 4.07 -25.64 3.09
N VAL A 63 4.56 -24.86 4.05
CA VAL A 63 3.73 -23.90 4.82
C VAL A 63 3.42 -22.70 3.94
N ILE A 64 2.16 -22.55 3.57
CA ILE A 64 1.68 -21.49 2.68
C ILE A 64 1.06 -20.30 3.44
N TYR A 65 0.62 -20.51 4.68
CA TYR A 65 0.13 -19.45 5.56
C TYR A 65 0.34 -19.78 7.03
N VAL A 66 0.65 -18.76 7.83
CA VAL A 66 0.68 -18.81 9.28
C VAL A 66 -0.25 -17.74 9.83
N GLY A 67 -1.04 -18.08 10.86
CA GLY A 67 -1.83 -17.10 11.58
C GLY A 67 -1.97 -17.42 13.07
N LYS A 68 -2.34 -16.41 13.85
CA LYS A 68 -2.71 -16.55 15.27
C LYS A 68 -4.22 -16.54 15.51
N ALA A 69 -4.64 -17.11 16.64
CA ALA A 69 -6.02 -17.09 17.10
C ALA A 69 -6.11 -16.98 18.62
N LYS A 70 -7.13 -16.26 19.13
CA LYS A 70 -7.54 -16.34 20.55
C LYS A 70 -8.22 -17.66 20.88
N ASN A 71 -8.92 -18.21 19.90
CA ASN A 71 -9.56 -19.53 19.94
C ASN A 71 -9.26 -20.21 18.61
N LEU A 72 -8.40 -21.24 18.65
CA LEU A 72 -7.93 -21.95 17.46
C LEU A 72 -9.10 -22.58 16.70
N ARG A 73 -9.93 -23.40 17.35
CA ARG A 73 -11.07 -24.09 16.73
C ARG A 73 -12.01 -23.13 15.99
N ALA A 74 -12.47 -22.09 16.67
CA ALA A 74 -13.38 -21.10 16.09
C ALA A 74 -12.74 -20.41 14.88
N ARG A 75 -11.44 -20.09 14.96
CA ARG A 75 -10.73 -19.46 13.86
C ARG A 75 -10.56 -20.38 12.67
N LEU A 76 -10.07 -21.61 12.87
CA LEU A 76 -9.89 -22.59 11.79
C LEU A 76 -11.23 -22.98 11.15
N ARG A 77 -12.31 -23.03 11.95
CA ARG A 77 -13.67 -23.24 11.42
C ARG A 77 -14.04 -22.20 10.37
N GLN A 78 -13.75 -20.92 10.60
CA GLN A 78 -14.07 -19.85 9.64
C GLN A 78 -13.40 -20.05 8.28
N TYR A 79 -12.18 -20.61 8.25
CA TYR A 79 -11.48 -20.96 7.02
C TYR A 79 -12.19 -22.10 6.29
N VAL A 80 -12.48 -23.21 6.99
CA VAL A 80 -13.09 -24.40 6.36
C VAL A 80 -14.56 -24.22 6.02
N THR A 81 -15.27 -23.29 6.68
CA THR A 81 -16.64 -22.91 6.34
C THR A 81 -16.72 -21.76 5.33
N LEU A 82 -15.57 -21.18 4.93
CA LEU A 82 -15.48 -20.04 4.01
C LEU A 82 -16.35 -18.86 4.45
N THR A 83 -16.46 -18.65 5.77
CA THR A 83 -17.20 -17.52 6.36
C THR A 83 -16.28 -16.34 6.70
N ASP A 84 -15.03 -16.38 6.24
CA ASP A 84 -14.08 -15.30 6.35
C ASP A 84 -14.16 -14.43 5.09
N ASP A 85 -14.42 -13.13 5.28
CA ASP A 85 -14.71 -12.19 4.19
C ASP A 85 -13.46 -11.84 3.34
N ARG A 86 -12.26 -12.30 3.74
CA ARG A 86 -11.03 -12.01 3.00
C ARG A 86 -10.99 -12.81 1.70
N ALA A 87 -10.82 -12.10 0.58
CA ALA A 87 -10.82 -12.66 -0.78
C ALA A 87 -9.78 -13.78 -1.00
N LYS A 88 -8.66 -13.79 -0.27
CA LYS A 88 -7.63 -14.84 -0.39
C LYS A 88 -8.03 -16.20 0.18
N ILE A 89 -9.05 -16.26 1.04
CA ILE A 89 -9.36 -17.46 1.83
C ILE A 89 -9.86 -18.61 0.95
N PRO A 90 -10.83 -18.41 0.04
CA PRO A 90 -11.27 -19.48 -0.86
C PRO A 90 -10.16 -19.99 -1.78
N LEU A 91 -9.23 -19.12 -2.19
CA LEU A 91 -8.07 -19.48 -3.01
C LEU A 91 -7.08 -20.34 -2.21
N MET A 92 -6.68 -19.85 -1.05
CA MET A 92 -5.75 -20.56 -0.17
C MET A 92 -6.31 -21.93 0.20
N MET A 93 -7.59 -22.01 0.58
CA MET A 93 -8.23 -23.26 1.00
C MET A 93 -8.34 -24.31 -0.12
N GLN A 94 -8.25 -23.94 -1.40
CA GLN A 94 -8.13 -24.91 -2.51
C GLN A 94 -6.74 -25.55 -2.61
N LEU A 95 -5.71 -24.85 -2.12
CA LEU A 95 -4.34 -25.36 -2.11
C LEU A 95 -4.03 -26.15 -0.84
N VAL A 96 -4.75 -25.86 0.25
CA VAL A 96 -4.54 -26.51 1.55
C VAL A 96 -4.80 -28.02 1.45
N ALA A 97 -3.81 -28.82 1.80
CA ALA A 97 -3.97 -30.26 1.98
C ALA A 97 -3.93 -30.69 3.45
N SER A 98 -3.25 -29.92 4.30
CA SER A 98 -3.13 -30.23 5.73
C SER A 98 -2.87 -28.97 6.56
N PHE A 99 -2.95 -29.09 7.89
CA PHE A 99 -2.63 -28.00 8.81
C PHE A 99 -1.96 -28.52 10.09
N ASP A 100 -1.18 -27.65 10.71
CA ASP A 100 -0.68 -27.84 12.08
C ASP A 100 -1.19 -26.70 12.98
N TYR A 101 -1.14 -26.91 14.29
CA TYR A 101 -1.35 -25.85 15.28
C TYR A 101 -0.44 -26.01 16.50
N ILE A 102 -0.17 -24.91 17.18
CA ILE A 102 0.59 -24.84 18.43
C ILE A 102 -0.23 -24.04 19.43
N VAL A 103 -0.55 -24.66 20.57
CA VAL A 103 -1.27 -24.03 21.69
C VAL A 103 -0.28 -23.27 22.56
N VAL A 104 -0.69 -22.10 23.06
CA VAL A 104 0.08 -21.25 23.96
C VAL A 104 -0.78 -20.82 25.15
N GLU A 105 -0.18 -20.21 26.17
CA GLU A 105 -0.91 -19.82 27.39
C GLU A 105 -1.61 -18.47 27.22
N SER A 106 -1.15 -17.61 26.30
CA SER A 106 -1.70 -16.27 26.11
C SER A 106 -1.73 -15.82 24.65
N GLU A 107 -2.62 -14.88 24.34
CA GLU A 107 -2.67 -14.24 23.01
C GLU A 107 -1.37 -13.48 22.67
N HIS A 108 -0.68 -12.97 23.69
CA HIS A 108 0.63 -12.33 23.53
C HIS A 108 1.69 -13.33 23.05
N GLU A 109 1.75 -14.52 23.65
CA GLU A 109 2.62 -15.60 23.18
C GLU A 109 2.27 -16.05 21.76
N ALA A 110 0.96 -16.12 21.42
CA ALA A 110 0.53 -16.46 20.07
C ALA A 110 1.01 -15.42 19.05
N LEU A 111 1.06 -14.13 19.43
CA LEU A 111 1.61 -13.08 18.59
C LEU A 111 3.12 -13.24 18.37
N VAL A 112 3.87 -13.53 19.44
CA VAL A 112 5.32 -13.74 19.36
C VAL A 112 5.66 -14.96 18.52
N LEU A 113 4.94 -16.07 18.73
CA LEU A 113 5.11 -17.32 18.00
C LEU A 113 4.73 -17.19 16.52
N GLU A 114 3.61 -16.52 16.19
CA GLU A 114 3.20 -16.26 14.81
C GLU A 114 4.31 -15.57 14.03
N ARG A 115 4.92 -14.53 14.63
CA ARG A 115 6.03 -13.80 14.04
C ARG A 115 7.23 -14.72 13.78
N GLU A 116 7.60 -15.57 14.75
CA GLU A 116 8.73 -16.50 14.61
C GLU A 116 8.50 -17.53 13.50
N LEU A 117 7.28 -18.07 13.41
CA LEU A 117 6.89 -19.00 12.37
C LEU A 117 6.87 -18.33 10.98
N ILE A 118 6.36 -17.11 10.85
CA ILE A 118 6.40 -16.37 9.57
C ILE A 118 7.86 -16.12 9.14
N ALA A 119 8.73 -15.73 10.08
CA ALA A 119 10.15 -15.51 9.80
C ALA A 119 10.91 -16.82 9.48
N GLN A 120 10.43 -17.96 9.97
CA GLN A 120 11.01 -19.27 9.68
C GLN A 120 10.58 -19.79 8.31
N TYR A 121 9.29 -19.68 7.98
CA TYR A 121 8.69 -20.34 6.82
C TYR A 121 8.54 -19.44 5.58
N HIS A 122 8.56 -18.11 5.75
CA HIS A 122 8.26 -17.14 4.68
C HIS A 122 7.04 -17.54 3.81
N PRO A 123 5.86 -17.76 4.44
CA PRO A 123 4.72 -18.35 3.76
C PRO A 123 4.15 -17.40 2.70
N TYR A 124 3.73 -17.97 1.57
CA TYR A 124 3.31 -17.23 0.39
C TYR A 124 2.15 -16.24 0.63
N PHE A 125 1.17 -16.60 1.48
CA PHE A 125 -0.03 -15.80 1.73
C PHE A 125 0.11 -14.80 2.89
N ASN A 126 1.28 -14.71 3.54
CA ASN A 126 1.60 -13.71 4.55
C ASN A 126 2.27 -12.47 3.93
N VAL A 127 2.25 -11.34 4.64
CA VAL A 127 2.90 -10.09 4.20
C VAL A 127 4.42 -10.24 4.28
N ASP A 128 5.14 -9.95 3.19
CA ASP A 128 6.61 -9.94 3.18
C ASP A 128 7.17 -8.60 2.65
N TYR A 129 8.43 -8.30 2.96
CA TYR A 129 9.14 -7.15 2.41
C TYR A 129 9.62 -7.49 0.99
N LYS A 130 9.25 -6.66 0.01
CA LYS A 130 9.64 -6.89 -1.40
C LYS A 130 11.11 -6.62 -1.64
N ASP A 131 11.64 -5.63 -0.93
CA ASP A 131 13.01 -5.17 -1.04
C ASP A 131 13.71 -5.54 0.27
N ASP A 132 14.30 -6.74 0.34
CA ASP A 132 15.23 -7.14 1.41
C ASP A 132 16.58 -6.40 1.30
N LYS A 133 16.55 -5.16 0.77
CA LYS A 133 17.63 -4.19 0.99
C LYS A 133 17.66 -3.94 2.46
N SER A 134 18.46 -4.74 3.16
CA SER A 134 18.64 -4.69 4.58
C SER A 134 18.91 -3.24 4.94
N TYR A 135 17.91 -2.62 5.56
CA TYR A 135 17.92 -1.20 5.75
C TYR A 135 19.16 -0.83 6.58
N PRO A 136 19.76 0.35 6.36
CA PRO A 136 20.89 0.76 7.16
C PRO A 136 20.44 0.96 8.61
N TYR A 137 21.05 0.22 9.53
CA TYR A 137 20.89 0.38 10.98
C TYR A 137 22.18 0.95 11.59
N ILE A 138 22.03 1.64 12.71
CA ILE A 138 23.12 1.94 13.63
C ILE A 138 23.07 0.89 14.74
N ALA A 139 24.16 0.20 14.96
CA ALA A 139 24.29 -0.88 15.93
C ALA A 139 25.29 -0.50 17.03
N ILE A 140 24.97 -0.87 18.27
CA ILE A 140 25.85 -0.77 19.45
C ILE A 140 26.08 -2.18 19.99
N THR A 141 27.34 -2.61 19.99
CA THR A 141 27.73 -3.99 20.34
C THR A 141 27.78 -4.20 21.85
N ARG A 142 26.61 -4.30 22.50
CA ARG A 142 26.49 -4.45 23.97
C ARG A 142 27.18 -5.70 24.53
N GLY A 143 27.37 -6.74 23.72
CA GLY A 143 28.11 -7.94 24.11
C GLY A 143 29.61 -7.72 24.32
N ASP A 144 30.19 -6.63 23.80
CA ASP A 144 31.60 -6.31 24.01
C ASP A 144 31.78 -5.55 25.35
N VAL A 145 32.87 -5.81 26.09
CA VAL A 145 33.23 -5.08 27.33
C VAL A 145 33.27 -3.56 27.11
N PHE A 146 33.71 -3.13 25.93
CA PHE A 146 33.63 -1.76 25.47
C PHE A 146 32.72 -1.70 24.23
N PRO A 147 31.39 -1.50 24.41
CA PRO A 147 30.44 -1.48 23.30
C PRO A 147 30.84 -0.47 22.23
N ALA A 148 30.79 -0.86 20.96
CA ALA A 148 31.18 0.00 19.85
C ALA A 148 30.01 0.31 18.92
N ILE A 149 30.03 1.51 18.35
CA ILE A 149 29.05 1.94 17.36
C ILE A 149 29.48 1.49 15.95
N LYS A 150 28.53 1.00 15.15
CA LYS A 150 28.73 0.73 13.73
C LYS A 150 27.47 0.99 12.93
N TYR A 151 27.64 1.37 11.66
CA TYR A 151 26.58 1.21 10.67
C TYR A 151 26.58 -0.26 10.20
N THR A 152 25.41 -0.84 10.01
CA THR A 152 25.26 -2.21 9.52
C THR A 152 24.01 -2.40 8.67
N ARG A 153 24.06 -3.41 7.81
CA ARG A 153 22.94 -4.00 7.07
C ARG A 153 22.80 -5.50 7.38
N GLU A 154 23.68 -6.02 8.23
CA GLU A 154 23.71 -7.42 8.58
C GLU A 154 22.52 -7.78 9.48
N LYS A 155 22.12 -9.06 9.44
CA LYS A 155 21.09 -9.62 10.32
C LYS A 155 21.36 -9.27 11.80
N HIS A 156 20.30 -8.97 12.52
CA HIS A 156 20.38 -8.56 13.92
C HIS A 156 20.90 -9.70 14.79
N ARG A 157 21.78 -9.34 15.74
CA ARG A 157 22.38 -10.25 16.72
C ARG A 157 21.80 -9.97 18.11
N PRO A 158 21.55 -10.99 18.95
CA PRO A 158 20.95 -10.80 20.27
C PRO A 158 21.78 -9.91 21.21
N ASP A 159 23.11 -9.92 21.06
CA ASP A 159 24.07 -9.19 21.88
C ASP A 159 24.30 -7.74 21.43
N THR A 160 23.57 -7.30 20.39
CA THR A 160 23.78 -6.01 19.73
C THR A 160 22.47 -5.25 19.71
N ARG A 161 22.51 -3.97 20.06
CA ARG A 161 21.33 -3.11 20.02
C ARG A 161 21.27 -2.35 18.72
N TYR A 162 20.13 -2.39 18.03
CA TYR A 162 19.95 -1.80 16.71
C TYR A 162 18.98 -0.62 16.76
N TYR A 163 19.39 0.48 16.13
CA TYR A 163 18.66 1.73 15.98
C TYR A 163 18.47 2.01 14.50
N GLY A 164 17.24 2.24 14.08
CA GLY A 164 16.92 2.31 12.67
C GLY A 164 15.47 1.92 12.42
N PRO A 165 15.14 1.62 11.15
CA PRO A 165 15.98 1.77 9.97
C PRO A 165 16.23 3.23 9.56
N TYR A 166 17.31 3.51 8.83
CA TYR A 166 17.62 4.83 8.25
C TYR A 166 17.25 4.88 6.76
N THR A 167 16.98 6.08 6.22
CA THR A 167 16.63 6.31 4.81
C THR A 167 17.69 5.79 3.85
N ASP A 168 18.96 6.06 4.17
CA ASP A 168 20.10 5.60 3.40
C ASP A 168 21.35 5.47 4.29
N SER A 169 22.38 4.87 3.73
CA SER A 169 23.65 4.67 4.44
C SER A 169 24.42 5.97 4.67
N ARG A 170 24.07 7.08 4.01
CA ARG A 170 24.69 8.39 4.24
C ARG A 170 24.11 8.98 5.53
N ALA A 171 22.79 9.00 5.69
CA ALA A 171 22.08 9.48 6.87
C ALA A 171 22.53 8.74 8.15
N ALA A 172 22.65 7.41 8.08
CA ALA A 172 23.17 6.62 9.20
C ALA A 172 24.61 7.00 9.57
N ARG A 173 25.49 7.17 8.58
CA ARG A 173 26.90 7.53 8.82
C ARG A 173 27.06 8.96 9.33
N GLU A 174 26.28 9.91 8.81
CA GLU A 174 26.25 11.30 9.31
C GLU A 174 25.79 11.35 10.75
N THR A 175 24.77 10.56 11.12
CA THR A 175 24.31 10.43 12.51
C THR A 175 25.43 9.90 13.42
N ILE A 176 26.14 8.84 13.01
CA ILE A 176 27.30 8.31 13.75
C ILE A 176 28.39 9.37 13.88
N ASP A 177 28.74 10.07 12.80
CA ASP A 177 29.81 11.09 12.82
C ASP A 177 29.49 12.22 13.79
N THR A 178 28.24 12.69 13.81
CA THR A 178 27.77 13.72 14.74
C THR A 178 27.77 13.22 16.18
N LEU A 179 27.22 12.03 16.42
CA LEU A 179 27.21 11.39 17.74
C LEU A 179 28.61 11.29 18.35
N ARG A 180 29.58 10.88 17.56
CA ARG A 180 30.97 10.72 18.02
C ARG A 180 31.65 12.04 18.37
N LYS A 181 31.20 13.17 17.83
CA LYS A 181 31.66 14.51 18.24
C LYS A 181 31.05 14.94 19.58
N VAL A 182 29.79 14.56 19.81
CA VAL A 182 29.03 14.91 21.03
C VAL A 182 29.43 14.02 22.20
N CYS A 183 29.39 12.70 22.00
CA CYS A 183 29.72 11.68 23.00
C CYS A 183 30.75 10.71 22.40
N PRO A 184 32.04 10.84 22.76
CA PRO A 184 33.09 9.95 22.25
C PRO A 184 32.78 8.48 22.57
N ILE A 185 32.71 7.67 21.51
CA ILE A 185 32.40 6.24 21.58
C ILE A 185 33.32 5.47 20.62
N CYS A 186 33.70 4.25 20.99
CA CYS A 186 34.49 3.38 20.12
C CYS A 186 33.71 3.03 18.85
N THR A 187 34.40 2.97 17.71
CA THR A 187 33.83 2.51 16.44
C THR A 187 34.25 1.07 16.19
N ALA A 188 33.33 0.22 15.73
CA ALA A 188 33.67 -1.19 15.46
C ALA A 188 34.69 -1.37 14.32
N SER A 189 34.93 -0.33 13.50
CA SER A 189 35.97 -0.31 12.47
C SER A 189 37.37 0.03 13.01
N CYS A 190 37.50 0.55 14.23
CA CYS A 190 38.76 0.98 14.81
C CYS A 190 39.70 -0.21 15.06
N ALA A 191 40.91 -0.17 14.47
CA ALA A 191 41.89 -1.25 14.60
C ALA A 191 42.36 -1.45 16.05
N GLU A 192 42.56 -0.36 16.79
CA GLU A 192 43.02 -0.41 18.18
C GLU A 192 41.92 -0.94 19.11
N TRP A 193 40.66 -0.59 18.89
CA TRP A 193 39.53 -1.22 19.59
C TRP A 193 39.44 -2.72 19.32
N LYS A 194 39.59 -3.15 18.05
CA LYS A 194 39.64 -4.58 17.69
C LYS A 194 40.78 -5.32 18.39
N ARG A 195 41.92 -4.66 18.61
CA ARG A 195 43.04 -5.24 19.37
C ARG A 195 42.63 -5.49 20.82
N VAL A 196 42.03 -4.50 21.49
CA VAL A 196 41.56 -4.64 22.88
C VAL A 196 40.54 -5.75 22.99
N ARG A 197 39.56 -5.80 22.08
CA ARG A 197 38.55 -6.86 22.03
C ARG A 197 39.20 -8.26 21.91
N ARG A 198 40.14 -8.45 20.96
CA ARG A 198 40.85 -9.73 20.80
C ARG A 198 41.69 -10.12 22.02
N LEU A 199 42.22 -9.14 22.75
CA LEU A 199 42.97 -9.39 23.98
C LEU A 199 42.04 -9.96 25.05
N LEU A 200 40.87 -9.34 25.26
CA LEU A 200 39.83 -9.80 26.18
C LEU A 200 39.24 -11.16 25.78
N GLU A 201 39.05 -11.41 24.48
CA GLU A 201 38.62 -12.73 23.98
C GLU A 201 39.63 -13.84 24.32
N LYS A 202 40.94 -13.52 24.36
CA LYS A 202 42.00 -14.49 24.72
C LYS A 202 42.22 -14.60 26.23
N ARG A 203 41.89 -13.56 26.98
CA ARG A 203 42.14 -13.43 28.41
C ARG A 203 40.91 -12.79 29.09
N PRO A 204 39.81 -13.53 29.24
CA PRO A 204 38.58 -12.99 29.80
C PRO A 204 38.74 -12.54 31.27
N ASP A 205 39.63 -13.20 32.02
CA ASP A 205 39.91 -12.87 33.43
C ASP A 205 40.63 -11.51 33.59
N ASP A 206 41.23 -10.98 32.52
CA ASP A 206 41.92 -9.68 32.54
C ASP A 206 40.93 -8.50 32.42
N THR A 207 39.61 -8.74 32.38
CA THR A 207 38.58 -7.70 32.18
C THR A 207 38.67 -6.58 33.21
N ASP A 208 38.91 -6.91 34.49
CA ASP A 208 38.95 -5.91 35.57
C ASP A 208 40.26 -5.11 35.59
N VAL A 209 41.32 -5.58 34.92
CA VAL A 209 42.63 -4.92 34.83
C VAL A 209 42.95 -4.42 33.43
N ILE A 210 41.99 -4.48 32.50
CA ILE A 210 42.21 -4.17 31.08
C ILE A 210 42.68 -2.73 30.87
N GLU A 211 42.23 -1.81 31.73
CA GLU A 211 42.61 -0.39 31.71
C GLU A 211 44.11 -0.23 31.95
N LEU A 212 44.65 -0.96 32.94
CA LEU A 212 46.08 -0.97 33.29
C LEU A 212 46.92 -1.63 32.20
N ILE A 213 46.40 -2.69 31.58
CA ILE A 213 47.09 -3.34 30.45
C ILE A 213 47.16 -2.38 29.26
N CYS A 214 46.04 -1.71 28.96
CA CYS A 214 45.96 -0.76 27.85
C CYS A 214 46.79 0.51 28.11
N SER A 215 46.93 0.98 29.34
CA SER A 215 47.78 2.14 29.64
C SER A 215 49.27 1.84 29.47
N ASN A 216 49.70 0.62 29.80
CA ASN A 216 51.11 0.21 29.67
C ASN A 216 51.52 -0.24 28.27
N GLN A 217 50.61 -0.89 27.53
CA GLN A 217 50.93 -1.54 26.24
C GLN A 217 50.19 -0.91 25.05
N GLY A 218 49.23 -0.04 25.32
CA GLY A 218 48.39 0.57 24.31
C GLY A 218 48.92 1.89 23.79
N ARG A 219 48.27 2.39 22.74
CA ARG A 219 48.53 3.69 22.14
C ARG A 219 47.19 4.34 21.76
N PRO A 220 47.05 5.67 21.93
CA PRO A 220 45.84 6.35 21.52
C PRO A 220 45.67 6.26 20.00
N CYS A 221 44.44 6.00 19.57
CA CYS A 221 44.10 5.98 18.14
C CYS A 221 43.91 7.40 17.60
N PHE A 222 43.93 7.56 16.26
CA PHE A 222 43.68 8.86 15.63
C PHE A 222 42.37 9.50 16.11
N ASP A 223 41.30 8.71 16.22
CA ASP A 223 40.00 9.20 16.68
C ASP A 223 40.06 9.82 18.08
N TYR A 224 40.91 9.31 18.97
CA TYR A 224 41.12 9.91 20.29
C TYR A 224 41.74 11.30 20.18
N HIS A 225 42.78 11.45 19.35
CA HIS A 225 43.44 12.74 19.16
C HIS A 225 42.53 13.81 18.54
N VAL A 226 41.55 13.42 17.71
CA VAL A 226 40.55 14.33 17.16
C VAL A 226 39.27 14.43 17.99
N GLY A 227 39.27 13.88 19.22
CA GLY A 227 38.16 13.99 20.18
C GLY A 227 36.91 13.16 19.85
N ARG A 228 37.01 12.20 18.92
CA ARG A 228 35.94 11.27 18.51
C ARG A 228 36.02 9.90 19.17
N GLY A 229 37.21 9.56 19.66
CA GLY A 229 37.52 8.31 20.32
C GLY A 229 37.62 8.49 21.83
N PRO A 230 37.11 7.55 22.63
CA PRO A 230 37.09 7.65 24.09
C PRO A 230 38.45 7.33 24.74
N GLY A 231 39.38 6.68 24.01
CA GLY A 231 40.73 6.39 24.52
C GLY A 231 40.89 5.06 25.25
N VAL A 232 39.90 4.17 25.17
CA VAL A 232 39.92 2.80 25.72
C VAL A 232 41.19 2.04 25.34
N CYS A 233 41.67 2.20 24.10
CA CYS A 233 42.86 1.51 23.59
C CYS A 233 44.18 1.88 24.27
N ALA A 234 44.19 2.93 25.09
CA ALA A 234 45.33 3.44 25.84
C ALA A 234 45.01 3.60 27.34
N GLY A 235 43.89 3.03 27.83
CA GLY A 235 43.50 3.14 29.24
C GLY A 235 43.17 4.57 29.70
N MET A 236 42.82 5.49 28.79
CA MET A 236 42.54 6.90 29.12
C MET A 236 41.13 7.12 29.70
N ILE A 237 40.27 6.09 29.66
CA ILE A 237 38.92 6.10 30.19
C ILE A 237 38.64 4.74 30.81
N GLY A 238 38.02 4.74 31.98
CA GLY A 238 37.62 3.52 32.66
C GLY A 238 36.34 2.91 32.08
N ARG A 239 36.06 1.65 32.39
CA ARG A 239 34.86 0.91 31.94
C ARG A 239 33.57 1.57 32.43
N GLU A 240 33.53 2.00 33.69
CA GLU A 240 32.36 2.64 34.28
C GLU A 240 32.07 4.00 33.64
N GLU A 241 33.11 4.81 33.46
CA GLU A 241 33.02 6.11 32.79
C GLU A 241 32.64 5.94 31.31
N TYR A 242 33.22 4.95 30.63
CA TYR A 242 32.85 4.63 29.25
C TYR A 242 31.38 4.21 29.12
N ALA A 243 30.86 3.45 30.08
CA ALA A 243 29.45 3.05 30.10
C ALA A 243 28.50 4.26 30.19
N VAL A 244 28.93 5.38 30.81
CA VAL A 244 28.17 6.66 30.77
C VAL A 244 28.07 7.17 29.34
N ASN A 245 29.18 7.19 28.58
CA ASN A 245 29.16 7.62 27.18
C ASN A 245 28.27 6.73 26.32
N VAL A 246 28.32 5.41 26.52
CA VAL A 246 27.44 4.47 25.79
C VAL A 246 25.97 4.78 26.09
N ARG A 247 25.58 4.96 27.35
CA ARG A 247 24.21 5.34 27.72
C ARG A 247 23.78 6.65 27.07
N ARG A 248 24.64 7.67 27.04
CA ARG A 248 24.34 8.96 26.38
C ARG A 248 24.09 8.80 24.88
N VAL A 249 24.91 8.00 24.19
CA VAL A 249 24.72 7.69 22.76
C VAL A 249 23.41 6.95 22.51
N GLU A 250 23.07 5.96 23.35
CA GLU A 250 21.82 5.21 23.25
C GLU A 250 20.59 6.09 23.46
N ARG A 251 20.64 7.01 24.43
CA ARG A 251 19.57 7.98 24.69
C ARG A 251 19.37 8.93 23.51
N PHE A 252 20.46 9.45 22.94
CA PHE A 252 20.41 10.27 21.75
C PHE A 252 19.78 9.52 20.56
N LEU A 253 20.20 8.27 20.32
CA LEU A 253 19.65 7.44 19.24
C LEU A 253 18.19 7.04 19.46
N SER A 254 17.71 7.03 20.72
CA SER A 254 16.31 6.82 21.08
C SER A 254 15.49 8.12 21.07
N GLY A 255 16.09 9.24 20.66
CA GLY A 255 15.43 10.54 20.53
C GLY A 255 15.38 11.40 21.81
N GLN A 256 15.99 10.98 22.92
CA GLN A 256 16.03 11.73 24.19
C GLN A 256 17.18 12.73 24.19
N ARG A 257 17.08 13.82 23.42
CA ARG A 257 18.16 14.80 23.25
C ARG A 257 18.12 15.88 24.32
N ARG A 258 16.94 16.32 24.74
CA ARG A 258 16.75 17.39 25.72
C ARG A 258 17.43 17.07 27.04
N GLU A 259 17.24 15.86 27.56
CA GLU A 259 17.88 15.44 28.80
C GLU A 259 19.41 15.39 28.68
N LEU A 260 19.94 14.95 27.52
CA LEU A 260 21.38 15.01 27.25
C LEU A 260 21.90 16.45 27.20
N VAL A 261 21.14 17.37 26.60
CA VAL A 261 21.49 18.80 26.55
C VAL A 261 21.50 19.40 27.95
N ASP A 262 20.51 19.08 28.78
CA ASP A 262 20.42 19.58 30.15
C ASP A 262 21.56 19.03 31.02
N GLU A 263 21.91 17.75 30.88
CA GLU A 263 23.10 17.15 31.51
C GLU A 263 24.39 17.84 31.07
N LEU A 264 24.59 18.04 29.76
CA LEU A 264 25.79 18.71 29.25
C LEU A 264 25.89 20.17 29.73
N LYS A 265 24.75 20.87 29.87
CA LYS A 265 24.73 22.22 30.46
C LYS A 265 25.15 22.20 31.93
N ALA A 266 24.68 21.23 32.70
CA ALA A 266 25.10 21.04 34.09
C ALA A 266 26.59 20.72 34.19
N ASP A 267 27.10 19.77 33.41
CA ASP A 267 28.53 19.40 33.35
C ASP A 267 29.40 20.61 32.96
N MET A 268 28.91 21.47 32.06
CA MET A 268 29.62 22.69 31.65
C MET A 268 29.64 23.73 32.77
N ALA A 269 28.53 23.89 33.50
CA ALA A 269 28.44 24.82 34.62
C ALA A 269 29.34 24.38 35.80
N GLU A 270 29.39 23.08 36.08
CA GLU A 270 30.30 22.48 37.06
C GLU A 270 31.77 22.73 36.66
N ALA A 271 32.16 22.39 35.42
CA ALA A 271 33.52 22.63 34.95
C ALA A 271 33.93 24.11 35.00
N ALA A 272 32.99 25.02 34.72
CA ALA A 272 33.23 26.45 34.85
C ALA A 272 33.39 26.90 36.31
N ALA A 273 32.62 26.31 37.24
CA ALA A 273 32.76 26.56 38.67
C ALA A 273 34.12 26.07 39.22
N ASP A 274 34.62 24.96 38.68
CA ASP A 274 35.95 24.40 38.98
C ASP A 274 37.12 25.13 38.26
N LEU A 275 36.83 26.18 37.49
CA LEU A 275 37.79 26.93 36.67
C LEU A 275 38.47 26.10 35.56
N ASP A 276 37.91 24.94 35.20
CA ASP A 276 38.35 24.11 34.06
C ASP A 276 37.69 24.60 32.75
N PHE A 277 38.17 25.74 32.26
CA PHE A 277 37.66 26.37 31.04
C PHE A 277 37.91 25.53 29.77
N GLU A 278 38.91 24.64 29.77
CA GLU A 278 39.16 23.75 28.64
C GLU A 278 38.07 22.66 28.55
N ARG A 279 37.68 22.06 29.68
CA ARG A 279 36.55 21.12 29.74
C ARG A 279 35.23 21.84 29.42
N ALA A 280 34.98 23.00 30.02
CA ALA A 280 33.77 23.78 29.73
C ALA A 280 33.68 24.16 28.24
N GLY A 281 34.78 24.62 27.64
CA GLY A 281 34.85 24.93 26.20
C GLY A 281 34.65 23.72 25.29
N ARG A 282 35.13 22.53 25.69
CA ARG A 282 34.83 21.27 24.98
C ARG A 282 33.35 20.93 25.03
N ILE A 283 32.71 21.08 26.19
CA ILE A 283 31.28 20.80 26.35
C ILE A 283 30.43 21.81 25.57
N LYS A 284 30.78 23.10 25.59
CA LYS A 284 30.12 24.13 24.78
C LYS A 284 30.11 23.78 23.29
N ARG A 285 31.25 23.35 22.72
CA ARG A 285 31.32 22.91 21.32
C ARG A 285 30.43 21.69 21.04
N ARG A 286 30.25 20.79 22.00
CA ARG A 286 29.32 19.65 21.87
C ARG A 286 27.88 20.13 21.81
N LEU A 287 27.50 21.08 22.66
CA LEU A 287 26.16 21.70 22.65
C LEU A 287 25.87 22.40 21.31
N GLU A 288 26.82 23.17 20.79
CA GLU A 288 26.69 23.84 19.47
C GLU A 288 26.45 22.85 18.32
N VAL A 289 27.07 21.66 18.38
CA VAL A 289 26.85 20.59 17.39
C VAL A 289 25.44 20.00 17.50
N ILE A 290 24.90 19.86 18.71
CA ILE A 290 23.53 19.36 18.92
C ILE A 290 22.52 20.39 18.40
N ASP A 291 22.67 21.66 18.79
CA ASP A 291 21.76 22.74 18.41
C ASP A 291 21.70 22.92 16.88
N GLY A 292 22.81 22.77 16.16
CA GLY A 292 22.84 22.86 14.70
C GLY A 292 22.07 21.75 13.94
N LEU A 293 21.73 20.64 14.60
CA LEU A 293 20.87 19.60 14.01
C LEU A 293 19.39 20.00 14.01
N ASP A 294 19.00 20.88 14.93
CA ASP A 294 17.62 21.22 15.21
C ASP A 294 17.03 22.24 14.21
N ASP A 295 17.87 23.02 13.54
CA ASP A 295 17.45 24.04 12.57
C ASP A 295 16.98 23.48 11.21
N ARG A 296 17.14 22.18 10.95
CA ARG A 296 16.81 21.55 9.65
C ARG A 296 15.44 20.85 9.57
N GLN A 297 14.69 20.77 10.67
CA GLN A 297 13.44 19.97 10.74
C GLN A 297 12.20 20.86 10.66
N GLN A 298 11.37 20.68 9.60
CA GLN A 298 10.26 21.59 9.24
C GLN A 298 8.91 21.33 9.92
N VAL A 299 8.74 20.24 10.68
CA VAL A 299 7.45 19.96 11.36
C VAL A 299 7.67 19.78 12.85
N VAL A 300 7.08 20.69 13.63
CA VAL A 300 7.22 20.80 15.08
C VAL A 300 5.83 20.79 15.70
N PHE A 301 5.52 19.76 16.48
CA PHE A 301 4.37 19.76 17.37
C PHE A 301 4.55 20.83 18.47
N PRO A 302 3.48 21.52 18.90
CA PRO A 302 3.52 22.45 20.02
C PRO A 302 3.85 21.79 21.37
N THR A 303 3.72 20.46 21.46
CA THR A 303 3.93 19.68 22.67
C THR A 303 5.04 18.66 22.46
N SER A 304 5.84 18.36 23.49
CA SER A 304 6.82 17.27 23.45
C SER A 304 6.08 15.94 23.38
N VAL A 305 5.90 15.43 22.17
CA VAL A 305 5.26 14.14 21.89
C VAL A 305 6.25 13.19 21.25
N ASP A 306 6.19 11.93 21.68
CA ASP A 306 7.03 10.84 21.20
C ASP A 306 6.12 9.77 20.60
N LEU A 307 5.97 9.82 19.28
CA LEU A 307 5.06 8.95 18.56
C LEU A 307 5.61 8.58 17.18
N ASP A 308 5.20 7.45 16.64
CA ASP A 308 5.48 7.11 15.26
C ASP A 308 4.18 7.12 14.46
N LEU A 309 4.16 7.78 13.30
CA LEU A 309 3.00 7.74 12.40
C LEU A 309 3.31 6.85 11.21
N ILE A 310 2.46 5.85 10.98
CA ILE A 310 2.67 4.87 9.92
C ILE A 310 1.56 5.02 8.88
N GLY A 311 1.94 5.57 7.73
CA GLY A 311 1.05 5.71 6.57
C GLY A 311 1.29 4.58 5.57
N PHE A 312 0.21 4.06 4.99
CA PHE A 312 0.27 3.05 3.95
C PHE A 312 -0.31 3.59 2.65
N TYR A 313 0.18 3.07 1.52
CA TYR A 313 -0.44 3.26 0.23
C TYR A 313 -0.36 1.97 -0.56
N ARG A 314 -1.48 1.53 -1.12
CA ARG A 314 -1.60 0.30 -1.89
C ARG A 314 -1.73 0.61 -3.36
N GLU A 315 -0.96 -0.08 -4.19
CA GLU A 315 -1.19 -0.20 -5.62
C GLU A 315 -1.21 -1.69 -5.96
N GLU A 316 -2.40 -2.22 -6.27
CA GLU A 316 -2.58 -3.63 -6.65
C GLU A 316 -1.91 -4.61 -5.65
N THR A 317 -0.88 -5.35 -6.08
CA THR A 317 -0.14 -6.37 -5.29
C THR A 317 1.13 -5.84 -4.62
N ILE A 318 1.34 -4.52 -4.57
CA ILE A 318 2.43 -3.93 -3.80
C ILE A 318 1.90 -2.85 -2.86
N ALA A 319 2.63 -2.58 -1.79
CA ALA A 319 2.37 -1.44 -0.93
C ALA A 319 3.63 -0.62 -0.70
N GLY A 320 3.43 0.69 -0.58
CA GLY A 320 4.35 1.55 0.14
C GLY A 320 3.90 1.63 1.59
N ALA A 321 4.86 1.60 2.52
CA ALA A 321 4.65 2.07 3.89
C ALA A 321 5.65 3.19 4.18
N CYS A 322 5.23 4.15 4.99
CA CYS A 322 6.06 5.27 5.42
C CYS A 322 5.90 5.48 6.91
N VAL A 323 7.00 5.48 7.65
CA VAL A 323 7.03 5.74 9.09
C VAL A 323 7.66 7.10 9.33
N PHE A 324 6.91 8.02 9.93
CA PHE A 324 7.47 9.23 10.52
C PHE A 324 7.79 8.98 11.99
N VAL A 325 9.08 9.00 12.32
CA VAL A 325 9.55 8.85 13.70
C VAL A 325 9.60 10.22 14.35
N VAL A 326 8.66 10.48 15.27
CA VAL A 326 8.55 11.75 15.99
C VAL A 326 9.06 11.58 17.41
N ARG A 327 10.03 12.42 17.79
CA ARG A 327 10.56 12.47 19.15
C ARG A 327 10.70 13.93 19.56
N GLU A 328 10.35 14.23 20.80
CA GLU A 328 10.35 15.59 21.35
C GLU A 328 9.50 16.56 20.50
N GLY A 329 8.42 16.05 19.90
CA GLY A 329 7.55 16.82 19.03
C GLY A 329 8.13 17.15 17.66
N ARG A 330 9.22 16.52 17.22
CA ARG A 330 9.83 16.78 15.89
C ARG A 330 9.99 15.50 15.10
N VAL A 331 9.77 15.59 13.78
CA VAL A 331 10.05 14.47 12.86
C VAL A 331 11.57 14.31 12.76
N GLN A 332 12.11 13.31 13.44
CA GLN A 332 13.54 13.01 13.42
C GLN A 332 13.94 12.21 12.17
N ARG A 333 13.07 11.28 11.75
CA ARG A 333 13.34 10.37 10.63
C ARG A 333 12.07 10.05 9.85
N THR A 334 12.26 9.78 8.57
CA THR A 334 11.25 9.22 7.66
C THR A 334 11.76 7.89 7.14
N CYS A 335 11.04 6.80 7.32
CA CYS A 335 11.44 5.48 6.84
C CYS A 335 10.45 5.02 5.77
N GLU A 336 10.93 4.67 4.58
CA GLU A 336 10.07 4.25 3.45
C GLU A 336 10.30 2.76 3.12
N PHE A 337 9.21 2.02 2.95
CA PHE A 337 9.22 0.58 2.70
C PHE A 337 8.39 0.20 1.50
N ILE A 338 8.86 -0.82 0.77
CA ILE A 338 8.10 -1.47 -0.29
C ILE A 338 7.80 -2.90 0.17
N LEU A 339 6.51 -3.17 0.33
CA LEU A 339 5.98 -4.44 0.79
C LEU A 339 5.51 -5.23 -0.42
N ASP A 340 5.88 -6.50 -0.48
CA ASP A 340 5.33 -7.41 -1.47
C ASP A 340 4.05 -7.96 -0.88
N LYS A 341 2.96 -7.84 -1.64
CA LYS A 341 1.73 -8.49 -1.23
C LYS A 341 1.74 -9.86 -1.89
N GLY A 342 1.66 -10.90 -1.06
CA GLY A 342 0.89 -12.06 -1.49
C GLY A 342 -0.47 -11.57 -2.02
N LEU A 343 -0.96 -12.23 -3.06
CA LEU A 343 -2.24 -11.94 -3.70
C LEU A 343 -3.32 -11.80 -2.59
N ASP A 344 -3.92 -10.62 -2.45
CA ASP A 344 -5.07 -10.32 -1.58
C ASP A 344 -4.90 -10.28 -0.04
N VAL A 345 -3.86 -9.63 0.47
CA VAL A 345 -3.84 -9.18 1.88
C VAL A 345 -4.71 -7.91 2.06
N ASP A 346 -5.65 -7.94 3.01
CA ASP A 346 -6.45 -6.78 3.39
C ASP A 346 -5.63 -5.72 4.15
N GLU A 347 -6.21 -4.54 4.35
CA GLU A 347 -5.50 -3.40 4.94
C GLU A 347 -5.12 -3.63 6.42
N VAL A 348 -5.97 -4.34 7.17
CA VAL A 348 -5.74 -4.66 8.60
C VAL A 348 -4.58 -5.62 8.76
N GLU A 349 -4.57 -6.69 7.97
CA GLU A 349 -3.49 -7.67 8.00
C GLU A 349 -2.16 -7.06 7.50
N LEU A 350 -2.21 -6.19 6.50
CA LEU A 350 -1.04 -5.43 6.03
C LEU A 350 -0.44 -4.56 7.14
N ALA A 351 -1.26 -3.76 7.82
CA ALA A 351 -0.78 -2.86 8.86
C ALA A 351 -0.30 -3.63 10.09
N SER A 352 -1.05 -4.64 10.56
CA SER A 352 -0.67 -5.48 11.71
C SER A 352 0.64 -6.21 11.43
N GLY A 353 0.77 -6.84 10.26
CA GLY A 353 2.01 -7.52 9.85
C GLY A 353 3.21 -6.57 9.75
N PHE A 354 3.01 -5.38 9.17
CA PHE A 354 4.06 -4.37 9.08
C PHE A 354 4.51 -3.88 10.47
N VAL A 355 3.58 -3.53 11.36
CA VAL A 355 3.89 -3.03 12.71
C VAL A 355 4.70 -4.07 13.48
N LYS A 356 4.27 -5.33 13.47
CA LYS A 356 4.99 -6.43 14.13
C LYS A 356 6.41 -6.57 13.60
N ARG A 357 6.60 -6.53 12.27
CA ARG A 357 7.93 -6.69 11.68
C ARG A 357 8.83 -5.47 11.88
N TYR A 358 8.31 -4.27 11.67
CA TYR A 358 9.05 -3.02 11.84
C TYR A 358 9.59 -2.90 13.27
N TYR A 359 8.72 -3.09 14.27
CA TYR A 359 9.12 -3.01 15.66
C TYR A 359 9.83 -4.27 16.17
N ASP A 360 9.91 -5.35 15.41
CA ASP A 360 10.78 -6.47 15.75
C ASP A 360 12.26 -6.11 15.52
N GLU A 361 12.53 -5.47 14.38
CA GLU A 361 13.88 -5.15 13.96
C GLU A 361 14.48 -3.95 14.72
N THR A 362 13.67 -3.02 15.24
CA THR A 362 14.18 -1.83 15.95
C THR A 362 14.04 -1.90 17.46
N ALA A 363 14.99 -1.30 18.18
CA ALA A 363 14.92 -1.09 19.63
C ALA A 363 14.34 0.28 20.01
N ASP A 364 14.00 1.12 19.04
CA ASP A 364 13.40 2.45 19.24
C ASP A 364 11.86 2.35 19.16
N VAL A 365 11.22 2.21 20.33
CA VAL A 365 9.76 2.11 20.45
C VAL A 365 9.19 3.38 21.11
N PRO A 366 8.21 4.06 20.47
CA PRO A 366 7.65 5.32 20.96
C PRO A 366 6.67 5.13 22.13
N HIS A 367 6.16 6.24 22.67
CA HIS A 367 5.02 6.20 23.60
C HIS A 367 3.70 5.86 22.90
N GLU A 368 3.57 6.20 21.62
CA GLU A 368 2.34 6.06 20.85
C GLU A 368 2.67 5.69 19.39
N VAL A 369 1.89 4.81 18.79
CA VAL A 369 1.96 4.45 17.37
C VAL A 369 0.63 4.80 16.72
N ASP A 370 0.67 5.72 15.76
CA ASP A 370 -0.50 6.22 15.03
C ASP A 370 -0.68 5.51 13.69
N LEU A 371 -1.90 4.98 13.48
CA LEU A 371 -2.32 4.28 12.26
C LEU A 371 -3.60 4.89 11.69
N ALA A 372 -3.81 4.77 10.37
CA ALA A 372 -5.04 5.24 9.72
C ALA A 372 -6.25 4.33 9.97
N ILE A 373 -5.97 3.08 10.32
CA ILE A 373 -6.94 2.03 10.59
C ILE A 373 -6.87 1.58 12.05
N GLU A 374 -7.95 0.98 12.52
CA GLU A 374 -8.01 0.36 13.84
C GLU A 374 -7.66 -1.13 13.71
N LEU A 375 -6.71 -1.60 14.51
CA LEU A 375 -6.32 -3.01 14.50
C LEU A 375 -7.18 -3.80 15.50
N PRO A 376 -7.77 -4.95 15.10
CA PRO A 376 -8.52 -5.81 16.03
C PRO A 376 -7.69 -6.30 17.22
N ASP A 377 -6.38 -6.41 17.05
CA ASP A 377 -5.43 -6.83 18.07
C ASP A 377 -4.58 -5.67 18.65
N ALA A 378 -5.10 -4.43 18.59
CA ALA A 378 -4.37 -3.23 19.02
C ALA A 378 -3.85 -3.31 20.47
N ASP A 379 -4.64 -3.85 21.41
CA ASP A 379 -4.24 -3.99 22.81
C ASP A 379 -3.05 -4.94 22.97
N VAL A 380 -3.09 -6.08 22.30
CA VAL A 380 -2.02 -7.10 22.36
C VAL A 380 -0.72 -6.58 21.75
N VAL A 381 -0.81 -5.86 20.62
CA VAL A 381 0.35 -5.21 20.00
C VAL A 381 0.88 -4.11 20.92
N GLY A 382 0.01 -3.32 21.56
CA GLY A 382 0.39 -2.29 22.53
C GLY A 382 1.10 -2.85 23.77
N GLU A 383 0.60 -3.96 24.32
CA GLU A 383 1.24 -4.70 25.42
C GLU A 383 2.61 -5.24 25.01
N TRP A 384 2.73 -5.79 23.81
CA TRP A 384 4.01 -6.27 23.27
C TRP A 384 5.04 -5.16 23.13
N LEU A 385 4.65 -4.02 22.52
CA LEU A 385 5.51 -2.85 22.42
C LEU A 385 5.86 -2.28 23.80
N THR A 386 4.91 -2.31 24.75
CA THR A 386 5.12 -1.93 26.14
C THR A 386 6.18 -2.80 26.81
N GLY A 387 6.12 -4.12 26.62
CA GLY A 387 7.10 -5.08 27.11
C GLY A 387 8.49 -4.83 26.53
N LYS A 388 8.58 -4.61 25.21
CA LYS A 388 9.85 -4.31 24.53
C LYS A 388 10.47 -2.99 25.00
N ARG A 389 9.63 -1.99 25.26
CA ARG A 389 10.03 -0.65 25.69
C ARG A 389 10.33 -0.54 27.19
N GLY A 390 9.68 -1.36 28.01
CA GLY A 390 9.65 -1.24 29.47
C GLY A 390 8.75 -0.10 30.00
N ARG A 391 8.01 0.59 29.12
CA ARG A 391 7.07 1.66 29.45
C ARG A 391 5.88 1.60 28.50
N VAL A 392 4.71 2.06 28.95
CA VAL A 392 3.45 1.99 28.20
C VAL A 392 3.60 2.57 26.79
N CYS A 393 3.28 1.75 25.79
CA CYS A 393 3.15 2.10 24.38
C CYS A 393 1.70 1.84 23.96
N ARG A 394 1.05 2.81 23.30
CA ARG A 394 -0.34 2.68 22.86
C ARG A 394 -0.45 2.74 21.35
N LEU A 395 -1.34 1.95 20.78
CA LEU A 395 -1.77 2.15 19.40
C LEU A 395 -2.95 3.13 19.41
N HIS A 396 -2.95 4.05 18.45
CA HIS A 396 -3.95 5.09 18.36
C HIS A 396 -4.31 5.39 16.91
N ARG A 397 -5.56 5.79 16.69
CA ARG A 397 -6.10 6.12 15.37
C ARG A 397 -6.54 7.58 15.35
N PRO A 398 -5.68 8.53 14.93
CA PRO A 398 -6.03 9.94 14.93
C PRO A 398 -7.06 10.25 13.83
N GLN A 399 -8.24 10.73 14.22
CA GLN A 399 -9.31 11.11 13.29
C GLN A 399 -9.28 12.61 12.88
N ARG A 400 -8.65 13.46 13.70
CA ARG A 400 -8.57 14.92 13.47
C ARG A 400 -7.36 15.53 14.17
N GLY A 401 -7.07 16.79 13.87
CA GLY A 401 -5.97 17.54 14.49
C GLY A 401 -4.62 17.32 13.81
N GLU A 402 -3.54 17.69 14.49
CA GLU A 402 -2.19 17.71 13.91
C GLU A 402 -1.62 16.31 13.64
N LYS A 403 -1.85 15.36 14.56
CA LYS A 403 -1.51 13.93 14.37
C LYS A 403 -2.12 13.38 13.08
N HIS A 404 -3.41 13.66 12.85
CA HIS A 404 -4.09 13.24 11.63
C HIS A 404 -3.48 13.86 10.36
N ARG A 405 -3.11 15.14 10.37
CA ARG A 405 -2.45 15.80 9.23
C ARG A 405 -1.09 15.18 8.90
N LEU A 406 -0.29 14.87 9.93
CA LEU A 406 1.00 14.22 9.75
C LEU A 406 0.85 12.78 9.24
N LEU A 407 -0.18 12.06 9.70
CA LEU A 407 -0.49 10.73 9.20
C LEU A 407 -0.85 10.76 7.71
N GLN A 408 -1.69 11.70 7.28
CA GLN A 408 -1.98 11.93 5.85
C GLN A 408 -0.71 12.28 5.04
N MET A 409 0.23 13.01 5.64
CA MET A 409 1.53 13.25 5.01
C MET A 409 2.35 11.97 4.90
N ALA A 410 2.33 11.09 5.92
CA ALA A 410 3.00 9.80 5.85
C ALA A 410 2.42 8.93 4.73
N GLU A 411 1.09 8.83 4.58
CA GLU A 411 0.41 8.12 3.49
C GLU A 411 0.82 8.66 2.11
N ARG A 412 0.85 9.97 1.95
CA ARG A 412 1.34 10.61 0.70
C ARG A 412 2.79 10.26 0.39
N ASN A 413 3.65 10.18 1.41
CA ASN A 413 5.05 9.77 1.22
C ASN A 413 5.15 8.28 0.87
N ALA A 414 4.32 7.42 1.49
CA ALA A 414 4.21 6.01 1.12
C ALA A 414 3.82 5.85 -0.37
N ARG A 415 2.86 6.65 -0.85
CA ARG A 415 2.49 6.71 -2.26
C ARG A 415 3.65 7.11 -3.16
N HIS A 416 4.35 8.19 -2.81
CA HIS A 416 5.48 8.67 -3.60
C HIS A 416 6.64 7.65 -3.63
N ALA A 417 6.91 6.99 -2.50
CA ALA A 417 7.91 5.93 -2.41
C ALA A 417 7.57 4.76 -3.34
N LEU A 418 6.31 4.31 -3.34
CA LEU A 418 5.83 3.25 -4.22
C LEU A 418 5.94 3.63 -5.70
N MET A 419 5.51 4.83 -6.07
CA MET A 419 5.61 5.33 -7.45
C MET A 419 7.07 5.39 -7.93
N ARG A 420 8.00 5.88 -7.10
CA ARG A 420 9.44 5.88 -7.42
C ARG A 420 9.99 4.46 -7.59
N TYR A 421 9.54 3.52 -6.76
CA TYR A 421 9.92 2.12 -6.88
C TYR A 421 9.44 1.55 -8.23
N MET A 422 8.16 1.68 -8.55
CA MET A 422 7.56 1.17 -9.79
C MET A 422 8.25 1.73 -11.04
N MET A 423 8.52 3.04 -11.06
CA MET A 423 9.25 3.66 -12.18
C MET A 423 10.68 3.14 -12.32
N ARG A 424 11.40 2.96 -11.20
CA ARG A 424 12.80 2.51 -11.22
C ARG A 424 12.94 1.04 -11.62
N THR A 425 11.98 0.20 -11.26
CA THR A 425 12.05 -1.24 -11.52
C THR A 425 11.33 -1.66 -12.80
N GLY A 426 10.64 -0.76 -13.49
CA GLY A 426 9.81 -1.13 -14.65
C GLY A 426 8.60 -2.00 -14.28
N TYR A 427 8.21 -2.01 -13.00
CA TYR A 427 7.21 -2.95 -12.46
C TYR A 427 5.89 -2.93 -13.24
N SER A 428 5.43 -1.74 -13.64
CA SER A 428 4.20 -1.59 -14.42
C SER A 428 4.27 -2.27 -15.79
N ASP A 429 5.43 -2.22 -16.46
CA ASP A 429 5.58 -2.78 -17.80
C ASP A 429 5.70 -4.31 -17.72
N ASP A 430 6.52 -4.84 -16.80
CA ASP A 430 6.64 -6.28 -16.56
C ASP A 430 5.28 -6.91 -16.20
N ARG A 431 4.53 -6.23 -15.33
CA ARG A 431 3.18 -6.66 -14.96
C ARG A 431 2.22 -6.63 -16.13
N THR A 432 2.24 -5.58 -16.94
CA THR A 432 1.35 -5.47 -18.11
C THR A 432 1.62 -6.63 -19.08
N ASN A 433 2.90 -6.94 -19.33
CA ASN A 433 3.27 -8.09 -20.16
C ASN A 433 2.78 -9.42 -19.55
N GLN A 434 2.93 -9.59 -18.23
CA GLN A 434 2.42 -10.77 -17.54
C GLN A 434 0.89 -10.86 -17.64
N ALA A 435 0.17 -9.74 -17.55
CA ALA A 435 -1.29 -9.71 -17.70
C ALA A 435 -1.73 -10.19 -19.08
N LEU A 436 -1.06 -9.72 -20.14
CA LEU A 436 -1.35 -10.10 -21.52
C LEU A 436 -1.09 -11.59 -21.77
N LEU A 437 0.04 -12.13 -21.26
CA LEU A 437 0.35 -13.57 -21.34
C LEU A 437 -0.64 -14.43 -20.53
N GLN A 438 -1.07 -13.94 -19.36
CA GLN A 438 -2.08 -14.63 -18.57
C GLN A 438 -3.44 -14.63 -19.26
N LEU A 439 -3.83 -13.54 -19.94
CA LEU A 439 -5.07 -13.48 -20.72
C LEU A 439 -5.00 -14.37 -21.96
N GLU A 440 -3.86 -14.43 -22.66
CA GLU A 440 -3.62 -15.38 -23.74
C GLU A 440 -3.91 -16.81 -23.28
N SER A 441 -3.25 -17.23 -22.20
CA SER A 441 -3.41 -18.59 -21.68
C SER A 441 -4.82 -18.85 -21.14
N ALA A 442 -5.40 -17.90 -20.40
CA ALA A 442 -6.72 -18.08 -19.78
C ALA A 442 -7.83 -18.12 -20.83
N LEU A 443 -7.75 -17.29 -21.88
CA LEU A 443 -8.75 -17.21 -22.94
C LEU A 443 -8.38 -18.06 -24.16
N ALA A 444 -7.37 -18.95 -24.05
CA ALA A 444 -6.92 -19.82 -25.13
C ALA A 444 -6.71 -19.09 -26.48
N LEU A 445 -6.08 -17.90 -26.43
CA LEU A 445 -5.79 -17.09 -27.61
C LEU A 445 -4.52 -17.59 -28.32
N ASP A 446 -4.43 -17.38 -29.63
CA ASP A 446 -3.23 -17.73 -30.41
C ASP A 446 -2.00 -16.88 -30.05
N ALA A 447 -2.23 -15.67 -29.52
CA ALA A 447 -1.20 -14.72 -29.13
C ALA A 447 -1.70 -13.76 -28.03
N PRO A 448 -0.80 -13.09 -27.29
CA PRO A 448 -1.18 -12.05 -26.33
C PRO A 448 -2.03 -10.95 -26.97
N PRO A 449 -3.16 -10.53 -26.34
CA PRO A 449 -4.07 -9.57 -26.94
C PRO A 449 -3.53 -8.15 -26.80
N MET A 450 -2.69 -7.71 -27.76
CA MET A 450 -2.05 -6.41 -27.74
C MET A 450 -3.05 -5.26 -27.92
N ARG A 451 -4.17 -5.50 -28.60
CA ARG A 451 -5.27 -4.56 -28.77
C ARG A 451 -6.58 -5.15 -28.24
N ILE A 452 -7.09 -4.53 -27.17
CA ILE A 452 -8.36 -4.92 -26.54
C ILE A 452 -9.40 -3.81 -26.78
N GLU A 453 -10.55 -4.16 -27.34
CA GLU A 453 -11.70 -3.26 -27.46
C GLU A 453 -12.79 -3.69 -26.47
N CYS A 454 -13.29 -2.76 -25.66
CA CYS A 454 -14.37 -3.04 -24.71
C CYS A 454 -15.59 -2.17 -24.98
N PHE A 455 -16.76 -2.82 -25.00
CA PHE A 455 -18.05 -2.19 -25.24
C PHE A 455 -18.94 -2.25 -24.00
N ASP A 456 -19.48 -1.11 -23.62
CA ASP A 456 -20.53 -0.96 -22.60
C ASP A 456 -21.77 -0.34 -23.25
N ILE A 457 -22.95 -0.91 -22.97
CA ILE A 457 -24.25 -0.41 -23.40
C ILE A 457 -25.01 0.09 -22.19
N SER A 458 -25.32 1.37 -22.21
CA SER A 458 -26.06 2.01 -21.14
C SER A 458 -27.31 2.72 -21.68
N THR A 459 -28.46 2.40 -21.08
CA THR A 459 -29.77 2.98 -21.43
C THR A 459 -30.18 4.03 -20.40
N LEU A 460 -30.52 5.24 -20.86
CA LEU A 460 -30.96 6.33 -19.97
C LEU A 460 -32.48 6.52 -20.02
N HIS A 461 -33.20 6.13 -18.96
CA HIS A 461 -34.63 6.42 -18.71
C HIS A 461 -35.53 6.19 -19.95
N GLY A 462 -35.25 5.14 -20.73
CA GLY A 462 -36.03 4.76 -21.91
C GLY A 462 -35.94 5.70 -23.14
N ALA A 463 -35.12 6.77 -23.10
CA ALA A 463 -35.10 7.79 -24.17
C ALA A 463 -33.81 7.82 -25.01
N PHE A 464 -32.65 7.46 -24.43
CA PHE A 464 -31.37 7.47 -25.15
C PHE A 464 -30.49 6.29 -24.74
N THR A 465 -30.38 5.30 -25.63
CA THR A 465 -29.39 4.22 -25.51
C THR A 465 -28.08 4.64 -26.17
N VAL A 466 -26.97 4.45 -25.46
CA VAL A 466 -25.63 4.76 -25.93
C VAL A 466 -24.74 3.56 -25.70
N ALA A 467 -23.88 3.27 -26.67
CA ALA A 467 -22.71 2.43 -26.44
C ALA A 467 -21.41 3.24 -26.38
N SER A 468 -20.57 2.91 -25.41
CA SER A 468 -19.19 3.38 -25.30
C SER A 468 -18.25 2.27 -25.72
N MET A 469 -17.23 2.65 -26.49
CA MET A 469 -16.11 1.80 -26.85
C MET A 469 -14.83 2.41 -26.30
N VAL A 470 -14.14 1.66 -25.44
CA VAL A 470 -12.79 1.99 -24.98
C VAL A 470 -11.79 1.03 -25.59
N VAL A 471 -10.56 1.49 -25.75
CA VAL A 471 -9.49 0.76 -26.41
C VAL A 471 -8.27 0.71 -25.50
N PHE A 472 -7.68 -0.47 -25.35
CA PHE A 472 -6.40 -0.67 -24.70
C PHE A 472 -5.40 -1.18 -25.73
N THR A 473 -4.25 -0.53 -25.80
CA THR A 473 -3.13 -0.90 -26.68
C THR A 473 -1.93 -1.21 -25.80
N ASN A 474 -1.33 -2.40 -25.97
CA ASN A 474 -0.27 -2.96 -25.13
C ASN A 474 -0.66 -2.90 -23.64
N GLY A 475 -1.90 -3.26 -23.33
CA GLY A 475 -2.46 -3.25 -21.97
C GLY A 475 -2.64 -1.86 -21.34
N LYS A 476 -2.48 -0.76 -22.10
CA LYS A 476 -2.66 0.61 -21.60
C LYS A 476 -3.83 1.32 -22.30
N PRO A 477 -4.58 2.19 -21.60
CA PRO A 477 -5.70 2.93 -22.20
C PRO A 477 -5.26 3.82 -23.38
N ASP A 478 -5.79 3.59 -24.58
CA ASP A 478 -5.60 4.42 -25.77
C ASP A 478 -6.81 5.34 -25.99
N LYS A 479 -6.83 6.45 -25.24
CA LYS A 479 -7.93 7.43 -25.24
C LYS A 479 -8.21 8.06 -26.60
N SER A 480 -7.22 8.09 -27.50
CA SER A 480 -7.38 8.65 -28.85
C SER A 480 -8.34 7.82 -29.71
N GLN A 481 -8.48 6.54 -29.37
CA GLN A 481 -9.31 5.58 -30.10
C GLN A 481 -10.68 5.33 -29.48
N TYR A 482 -11.04 6.05 -28.42
CA TYR A 482 -12.35 5.89 -27.78
C TYR A 482 -13.46 6.38 -28.69
N ARG A 483 -14.57 5.65 -28.75
CA ARG A 483 -15.71 6.01 -29.59
C ARG A 483 -17.01 5.92 -28.80
N ARG A 484 -17.96 6.77 -29.18
CA ARG A 484 -19.32 6.80 -28.61
C ARG A 484 -20.30 6.57 -29.74
N PHE A 485 -21.25 5.68 -29.54
CA PHE A 485 -22.27 5.33 -30.51
C PHE A 485 -23.63 5.68 -29.91
N LYS A 486 -24.35 6.59 -30.59
CA LYS A 486 -25.77 6.78 -30.31
C LYS A 486 -26.54 5.71 -31.08
N ILE A 487 -27.30 4.90 -30.35
CA ILE A 487 -28.19 3.88 -30.91
C ILE A 487 -29.36 4.59 -31.57
N ARG A 488 -29.74 4.14 -32.77
CA ARG A 488 -30.81 4.75 -33.57
C ARG A 488 -32.07 3.89 -33.63
N ALA A 489 -31.98 2.62 -33.22
CA ALA A 489 -33.13 1.73 -33.17
C ALA A 489 -34.22 2.28 -32.23
N GLU A 490 -35.47 2.33 -32.71
CA GLU A 490 -36.64 2.55 -31.87
C GLU A 490 -36.85 1.29 -31.03
N LEU A 491 -36.63 1.41 -29.72
CA LEU A 491 -36.69 0.31 -28.77
C LEU A 491 -37.80 0.64 -27.76
N ASP A 492 -38.89 -0.10 -27.80
CA ASP A 492 -40.01 0.04 -26.85
C ASP A 492 -39.62 -0.42 -25.42
N GLU A 493 -38.61 -1.30 -25.32
CA GLU A 493 -37.96 -1.74 -24.09
C GLU A 493 -36.43 -1.78 -24.28
N ALA A 494 -35.64 -1.68 -23.19
CA ALA A 494 -34.18 -1.73 -23.24
C ALA A 494 -33.67 -3.08 -23.78
N ASN A 495 -33.55 -3.18 -25.10
CA ASN A 495 -33.05 -4.38 -25.77
C ASN A 495 -31.56 -4.22 -26.09
N ASP A 496 -30.72 -4.59 -25.12
CA ASP A 496 -29.27 -4.51 -25.21
C ASP A 496 -28.71 -5.35 -26.37
N PHE A 497 -29.42 -6.41 -26.80
CA PHE A 497 -29.04 -7.24 -27.94
C PHE A 497 -29.01 -6.44 -29.25
N VAL A 498 -30.11 -5.76 -29.56
CA VAL A 498 -30.25 -4.98 -30.81
C VAL A 498 -29.25 -3.83 -30.82
N SER A 499 -29.05 -3.21 -29.66
CA SER A 499 -28.08 -2.13 -29.47
C SER A 499 -26.65 -2.60 -29.72
N MET A 500 -26.29 -3.80 -29.23
CA MET A 500 -24.95 -4.38 -29.46
C MET A 500 -24.73 -4.71 -30.93
N SER A 501 -25.69 -5.37 -31.57
CA SER A 501 -25.65 -5.68 -33.00
C SER A 501 -25.46 -4.43 -33.87
N GLU A 502 -26.20 -3.34 -33.60
CA GLU A 502 -26.03 -2.06 -34.34
C GLU A 502 -24.61 -1.51 -34.19
N VAL A 503 -24.07 -1.53 -32.97
CA VAL A 503 -22.77 -0.92 -32.67
C VAL A 503 -21.63 -1.70 -33.32
N LEU A 504 -21.63 -3.03 -33.18
CA LEU A 504 -20.61 -3.88 -33.77
C LEU A 504 -20.69 -3.83 -35.30
N GLY A 505 -21.89 -3.90 -35.88
CA GLY A 505 -22.10 -3.73 -37.32
C GLY A 505 -21.56 -2.40 -37.85
N ARG A 506 -21.75 -1.31 -37.09
CA ARG A 506 -21.24 0.02 -37.46
C ARG A 506 -19.74 0.16 -37.22
N ARG A 507 -19.16 -0.46 -36.18
CA ARG A 507 -17.72 -0.39 -35.89
C ARG A 507 -16.90 -1.20 -36.88
N TYR A 508 -17.38 -2.40 -37.19
CA TYR A 508 -16.67 -3.38 -38.01
C TYR A 508 -17.12 -3.40 -39.47
N ALA A 509 -17.92 -2.42 -39.90
CA ALA A 509 -18.19 -2.19 -41.30
C ALA A 509 -16.88 -2.05 -42.11
N PRO A 510 -16.79 -2.63 -43.33
CA PRO A 510 -15.55 -2.66 -44.12
C PRO A 510 -14.90 -1.28 -44.32
N GLU A 511 -15.72 -0.24 -44.55
CA GLU A 511 -15.26 1.14 -44.72
C GLU A 511 -14.55 1.71 -43.48
N ARG A 512 -15.00 1.32 -42.28
CA ARG A 512 -14.43 1.79 -41.01
C ARG A 512 -13.24 0.95 -40.56
N MET A 513 -13.21 -0.33 -40.94
CA MET A 513 -12.04 -1.19 -40.73
C MET A 513 -10.87 -0.78 -41.63
N ALA A 514 -11.14 -0.15 -42.77
CA ALA A 514 -10.13 0.42 -43.66
C ALA A 514 -9.68 1.84 -43.26
N ASP A 515 -10.36 2.49 -42.32
CA ASP A 515 -10.00 3.83 -41.83
C ASP A 515 -8.95 3.73 -40.71
N GLU A 516 -7.72 4.21 -40.98
CA GLU A 516 -6.63 4.28 -39.99
C GLU A 516 -7.04 4.99 -38.70
N ARG A 517 -8.04 5.89 -38.74
CA ARG A 517 -8.56 6.59 -37.55
C ARG A 517 -9.38 5.69 -36.63
N PHE A 518 -9.97 4.61 -37.11
CA PHE A 518 -10.73 3.67 -36.27
C PHE A 518 -9.89 2.49 -35.76
N GLY A 519 -8.62 2.42 -36.20
CA GLY A 519 -7.66 1.43 -35.76
C GLY A 519 -7.85 0.05 -36.39
N SER A 520 -6.82 -0.79 -36.26
CA SER A 520 -6.84 -2.17 -36.73
C SER A 520 -7.90 -3.02 -36.03
N ARG A 521 -8.14 -4.22 -36.57
CA ARG A 521 -8.91 -5.28 -35.90
C ARG A 521 -8.37 -5.51 -34.47
N PRO A 522 -9.24 -5.65 -33.45
CA PRO A 522 -8.80 -6.01 -32.11
C PRO A 522 -8.36 -7.47 -32.04
N ASP A 523 -7.42 -7.74 -31.14
CA ASP A 523 -6.98 -9.10 -30.80
C ASP A 523 -7.96 -9.75 -29.80
N LEU A 524 -8.66 -8.93 -29.01
CA LEU A 524 -9.71 -9.36 -28.08
C LEU A 524 -10.83 -8.33 -28.01
N LEU A 525 -12.08 -8.80 -28.14
CA LEU A 525 -13.30 -8.05 -27.92
C LEU A 525 -13.88 -8.38 -26.55
N VAL A 526 -14.05 -7.38 -25.68
CA VAL A 526 -14.67 -7.53 -24.36
C VAL A 526 -16.03 -6.87 -24.36
N VAL A 527 -17.06 -7.63 -24.01
CA VAL A 527 -18.42 -7.13 -23.90
C VAL A 527 -18.79 -7.02 -22.42
N ASP A 528 -19.19 -5.84 -21.96
CA ASP A 528 -19.71 -5.66 -20.61
C ASP A 528 -21.12 -6.24 -20.54
N GLY A 529 -21.23 -7.43 -19.94
CA GLY A 529 -22.43 -8.24 -19.97
C GLY A 529 -22.13 -9.73 -19.84
N GLY A 530 -23.14 -10.47 -19.39
CA GLY A 530 -23.05 -11.92 -19.27
C GLY A 530 -23.22 -12.64 -20.60
N ARG A 531 -23.57 -13.93 -20.52
CA ARG A 531 -23.80 -14.81 -21.67
C ARG A 531 -24.73 -14.24 -22.74
N PRO A 532 -25.87 -13.57 -22.43
CA PRO A 532 -26.75 -13.03 -23.48
C PRO A 532 -26.07 -12.00 -24.38
N GLN A 533 -25.28 -11.09 -23.79
CA GLN A 533 -24.54 -10.07 -24.54
C GLN A 533 -23.40 -10.68 -25.35
N LEU A 534 -22.71 -11.68 -24.80
CA LEU A 534 -21.68 -12.45 -25.53
C LEU A 534 -22.26 -13.14 -26.76
N THR A 535 -23.40 -13.84 -26.62
CA THR A 535 -24.07 -14.53 -27.74
C THR A 535 -24.52 -13.54 -28.81
N ALA A 536 -24.97 -12.34 -28.42
CA ALA A 536 -25.32 -11.27 -29.37
C ALA A 536 -24.12 -10.83 -30.20
N ALA A 537 -22.99 -10.58 -29.53
CA ALA A 537 -21.76 -10.15 -30.18
C ALA A 537 -21.24 -11.23 -31.15
N MET A 538 -21.25 -12.50 -30.74
CA MET A 538 -20.83 -13.63 -31.58
C MET A 538 -21.63 -13.74 -32.87
N ARG A 539 -22.97 -13.70 -32.78
CA ARG A 539 -23.85 -13.75 -33.96
C ARG A 539 -23.55 -12.62 -34.93
N GLN A 540 -23.35 -11.41 -34.41
CA GLN A 540 -23.06 -10.26 -35.25
C GLN A 540 -21.69 -10.36 -35.94
N LEU A 541 -20.68 -10.87 -35.24
CA LEU A 541 -19.36 -11.10 -35.83
C LEU A 541 -19.41 -12.16 -36.94
N GLU A 542 -20.16 -13.24 -36.74
CA GLU A 542 -20.39 -14.29 -37.74
C GLU A 542 -21.09 -13.74 -38.99
N GLU A 543 -22.14 -12.93 -38.83
CA GLU A 543 -22.83 -12.25 -39.94
C GLU A 543 -21.90 -11.33 -40.74
N LEU A 544 -20.92 -10.71 -40.08
CA LEU A 544 -19.92 -9.85 -40.71
C LEU A 544 -18.75 -10.65 -41.33
N GLY A 545 -18.69 -11.97 -41.13
CA GLY A 545 -17.59 -12.83 -41.57
C GLY A 545 -16.28 -12.53 -40.85
N LEU A 546 -16.33 -12.13 -39.57
CA LEU A 546 -15.18 -11.74 -38.77
C LEU A 546 -14.90 -12.75 -37.66
N ASP A 547 -13.66 -13.18 -37.56
CA ASP A 547 -13.20 -14.19 -36.60
C ASP A 547 -12.47 -13.57 -35.39
N ILE A 548 -13.13 -12.70 -34.64
CA ILE A 548 -12.48 -11.97 -33.54
C ILE A 548 -12.73 -12.71 -32.22
N PRO A 549 -11.69 -13.04 -31.43
CA PRO A 549 -11.87 -13.58 -30.08
C PRO A 549 -12.71 -12.63 -29.23
N VAL A 550 -13.77 -13.16 -28.61
CA VAL A 550 -14.73 -12.37 -27.84
C VAL A 550 -14.99 -13.01 -26.48
N CYS A 551 -15.04 -12.19 -25.42
CA CYS A 551 -15.46 -12.62 -24.10
C CYS A 551 -16.48 -11.64 -23.48
N GLY A 552 -17.35 -12.18 -22.63
CA GLY A 552 -18.30 -11.41 -21.83
C GLY A 552 -17.76 -11.22 -20.42
N LEU A 553 -17.96 -10.04 -19.84
CA LEU A 553 -17.55 -9.74 -18.46
C LEU A 553 -18.76 -9.38 -17.61
N ALA A 554 -19.06 -10.18 -16.59
CA ALA A 554 -20.18 -9.93 -15.69
C ALA A 554 -19.77 -9.12 -14.45
N LYS A 555 -20.76 -8.43 -13.86
CA LYS A 555 -20.57 -7.40 -12.82
C LYS A 555 -20.37 -7.94 -11.40
N ALA A 556 -20.89 -9.13 -11.08
CA ALA A 556 -20.95 -9.62 -9.70
C ALA A 556 -19.62 -10.21 -9.20
N ASP A 557 -18.93 -11.00 -10.02
CA ASP A 557 -17.78 -11.81 -9.57
C ASP A 557 -16.56 -11.78 -10.52
N GLU A 558 -16.55 -10.84 -11.48
CA GLU A 558 -15.46 -10.72 -12.49
C GLU A 558 -15.23 -11.99 -13.30
N GLU A 559 -16.29 -12.78 -13.39
CA GLU A 559 -16.41 -13.95 -14.25
C GLU A 559 -16.30 -13.56 -15.72
N VAL A 560 -15.36 -14.22 -16.41
CA VAL A 560 -15.14 -14.05 -17.85
C VAL A 560 -15.84 -15.18 -18.60
N PHE A 561 -16.92 -14.85 -19.30
CA PHE A 561 -17.66 -15.78 -20.14
C PHE A 561 -16.96 -15.95 -21.47
N VAL A 562 -16.75 -17.20 -21.88
CA VAL A 562 -16.10 -17.56 -23.15
C VAL A 562 -17.06 -18.36 -24.05
N PRO A 563 -16.89 -18.29 -25.39
CA PRO A 563 -17.74 -19.00 -26.35
C PRO A 563 -17.77 -20.53 -26.26
N TRP A 564 -16.67 -21.14 -25.79
CA TRP A 564 -16.45 -22.60 -25.86
C TRP A 564 -16.74 -23.34 -24.56
N ASP A 565 -17.06 -22.64 -23.47
CA ASP A 565 -17.36 -23.25 -22.17
C ASP A 565 -18.64 -22.66 -21.57
N ASP A 566 -19.42 -23.52 -20.93
CA ASP A 566 -20.60 -23.12 -20.19
C ASP A 566 -20.25 -22.50 -18.83
N THR A 567 -19.09 -22.88 -18.29
CA THR A 567 -18.55 -22.38 -17.02
C THR A 567 -17.75 -21.11 -17.26
N PRO A 568 -17.99 -20.02 -16.51
CA PRO A 568 -17.17 -18.81 -16.62
C PRO A 568 -15.74 -19.08 -16.15
N ILE A 569 -14.79 -18.42 -16.80
CA ILE A 569 -13.40 -18.41 -16.39
C ILE A 569 -13.24 -17.40 -15.25
N VAL A 570 -12.79 -17.89 -14.11
CA VAL A 570 -12.44 -17.07 -12.96
C VAL A 570 -10.95 -16.81 -13.01
N LEU A 571 -10.57 -15.55 -13.29
CA LEU A 571 -9.17 -15.15 -13.23
C LEU A 571 -8.72 -15.15 -11.75
N PRO A 572 -7.52 -15.66 -11.43
CA PRO A 572 -7.07 -15.73 -10.05
C PRO A 572 -7.10 -14.34 -9.39
N SER A 573 -7.64 -14.25 -8.18
CA SER A 573 -7.70 -12.99 -7.44
C SER A 573 -6.28 -12.41 -7.25
N GLY A 574 -6.14 -11.11 -7.49
CA GLY A 574 -4.85 -10.42 -7.51
C GLY A 574 -3.97 -10.65 -8.76
N SER A 575 -4.37 -11.50 -9.72
CA SER A 575 -3.57 -11.75 -10.93
C SER A 575 -3.44 -10.49 -11.80
N ALA A 576 -2.35 -10.40 -12.56
CA ALA A 576 -2.14 -9.28 -13.48
C ALA A 576 -3.24 -9.22 -14.55
N SER A 577 -3.70 -10.38 -15.06
CA SER A 577 -4.81 -10.48 -16.00
C SER A 577 -6.13 -9.96 -15.45
N LEU A 578 -6.46 -10.29 -14.20
CA LEU A 578 -7.71 -9.85 -13.57
C LEU A 578 -7.73 -8.32 -13.42
N TYR A 579 -6.63 -7.72 -12.95
CA TYR A 579 -6.52 -6.26 -12.84
C TYR A 579 -6.67 -5.56 -14.20
N LEU A 580 -6.02 -6.08 -15.25
CA LEU A 580 -6.15 -5.53 -16.60
C LEU A 580 -7.61 -5.57 -17.09
N ILE A 581 -8.30 -6.69 -16.89
CA ILE A 581 -9.72 -6.83 -17.27
C ILE A 581 -10.62 -5.89 -16.47
N LYS A 582 -10.40 -5.75 -15.16
CA LYS A 582 -11.11 -4.75 -14.34
C LYS A 582 -10.89 -3.34 -14.89
N GLN A 583 -9.64 -2.99 -15.19
CA GLN A 583 -9.29 -1.66 -15.69
C GLN A 583 -9.97 -1.37 -17.03
N VAL A 584 -10.03 -2.37 -17.92
CA VAL A 584 -10.75 -2.27 -19.21
C VAL A 584 -12.24 -2.00 -18.99
N ARG A 585 -12.88 -2.74 -18.06
CA ARG A 585 -14.30 -2.55 -17.71
C ARG A 585 -14.58 -1.19 -17.07
N ASP A 586 -13.84 -0.87 -16.01
CA ASP A 586 -14.06 0.34 -15.22
C ASP A 586 -13.83 1.59 -16.07
N GLU A 587 -12.86 1.56 -16.99
CA GLU A 587 -12.64 2.63 -17.96
C GLU A 587 -13.80 2.75 -18.96
N SER A 588 -14.39 1.62 -19.39
CA SER A 588 -15.60 1.60 -20.21
C SER A 588 -16.79 2.24 -19.50
N HIS A 589 -17.08 1.82 -18.25
CA HIS A 589 -18.12 2.40 -17.40
C HIS A 589 -17.88 3.88 -17.14
N ARG A 590 -16.65 4.28 -16.79
CA ARG A 590 -16.29 5.68 -16.56
C ARG A 590 -16.56 6.53 -17.81
N PHE A 591 -16.23 6.00 -18.98
CA PHE A 591 -16.45 6.69 -20.25
C PHE A 591 -17.93 6.82 -20.61
N ALA A 592 -18.75 5.79 -20.31
CA ALA A 592 -20.20 5.81 -20.44
C ALA A 592 -20.86 6.85 -19.53
N ILE A 593 -20.56 6.82 -18.22
CA ILE A 593 -21.12 7.72 -17.21
C ILE A 593 -20.81 9.19 -17.55
N THR A 594 -19.57 9.47 -17.96
CA THR A 594 -19.16 10.83 -18.37
C THR A 594 -20.03 11.34 -19.52
N PHE A 595 -20.36 10.48 -20.48
CA PHE A 595 -21.21 10.85 -21.60
C PHE A 595 -22.68 11.04 -21.21
N HIS A 596 -23.21 10.19 -20.33
CA HIS A 596 -24.56 10.39 -19.80
C HIS A 596 -24.67 11.70 -19.04
N ARG A 597 -23.63 12.11 -18.29
CA ARG A 597 -23.59 13.42 -17.63
C ARG A 597 -23.63 14.58 -18.63
N GLU A 598 -22.89 14.47 -19.74
CA GLU A 598 -22.93 15.45 -20.83
C GLU A 598 -24.30 15.51 -21.52
N LEU A 599 -24.93 14.35 -21.77
CA LEU A 599 -26.25 14.25 -22.38
C LEU A 599 -27.36 14.78 -21.46
N ARG A 600 -27.35 14.44 -20.17
CA ARG A 600 -28.28 15.01 -19.18
C ARG A 600 -28.14 16.53 -19.11
N GLY A 601 -26.91 17.04 -19.09
CA GLY A 601 -26.66 18.48 -19.13
C GLY A 601 -27.28 19.17 -20.35
N LYS A 602 -27.25 18.52 -21.53
CA LYS A 602 -27.84 19.04 -22.78
C LYS A 602 -29.36 18.81 -22.87
N ALA A 603 -29.89 17.68 -22.41
CA ALA A 603 -31.32 17.37 -22.44
C ALA A 603 -32.11 18.23 -21.43
N MET A 604 -31.59 18.39 -20.20
CA MET A 604 -32.12 19.34 -19.19
C MET A 604 -32.06 20.79 -19.68
N THR A 605 -31.09 21.13 -20.55
CA THR A 605 -31.00 22.46 -21.17
C THR A 605 -32.10 22.67 -22.22
N VAL A 606 -32.58 21.60 -22.85
CA VAL A 606 -33.59 21.67 -23.92
C VAL A 606 -35.00 21.67 -23.34
N SER A 607 -35.35 20.83 -22.36
CA SER A 607 -36.75 20.70 -21.89
C SER A 607 -37.24 21.85 -21.00
N VAL A 608 -36.37 22.44 -20.19
CA VAL A 608 -36.78 23.48 -19.22
C VAL A 608 -37.41 24.70 -19.89
N LEU A 609 -36.87 25.14 -21.03
CA LEU A 609 -37.44 26.28 -21.78
C LEU A 609 -38.67 25.89 -22.62
N ASP A 610 -38.88 24.59 -22.87
CA ASP A 610 -40.07 24.09 -23.59
C ASP A 610 -41.29 23.97 -22.67
N GLU A 611 -41.05 23.82 -21.36
CA GLU A 611 -42.09 23.71 -20.34
C GLU A 611 -42.57 25.07 -19.80
N VAL A 612 -41.85 26.17 -20.08
CA VAL A 612 -42.26 27.52 -19.62
C VAL A 612 -43.44 28.04 -20.45
N PRO A 613 -44.60 28.36 -19.82
CA PRO A 613 -45.72 28.97 -20.51
C PRO A 613 -45.33 30.27 -21.23
N GLY A 614 -45.61 30.35 -22.52
CA GLY A 614 -45.31 31.53 -23.34
C GLY A 614 -43.91 31.58 -23.98
N VAL A 615 -43.06 30.56 -23.75
CA VAL A 615 -41.76 30.43 -24.46
C VAL A 615 -41.90 29.51 -25.67
N GLY A 616 -42.22 30.10 -26.83
CA GLY A 616 -42.21 29.38 -28.11
C GLY A 616 -40.80 29.22 -28.70
N PRO A 617 -40.65 28.43 -29.79
CA PRO A 617 -39.35 28.12 -30.41
C PRO A 617 -38.56 29.37 -30.87
N THR A 618 -39.25 30.44 -31.26
CA THR A 618 -38.64 31.71 -31.67
C THR A 618 -38.02 32.45 -30.48
N ARG A 619 -38.74 32.51 -29.34
CA ARG A 619 -38.27 33.16 -28.10
C ARG A 619 -37.14 32.34 -27.46
N LYS A 620 -37.26 31.01 -27.46
CA LYS A 620 -36.20 30.09 -27.03
C LYS A 620 -34.89 30.33 -27.76
N LYS A 621 -34.92 30.44 -29.10
CA LYS A 621 -33.73 30.77 -29.91
C LYS A 621 -33.16 32.14 -29.56
N ALA A 622 -33.99 33.16 -29.33
CA ALA A 622 -33.54 34.50 -28.96
C ALA A 622 -32.82 34.52 -27.59
N ILE A 623 -33.41 33.87 -26.59
CA ILE A 623 -32.84 33.75 -25.23
C ILE A 623 -31.51 32.99 -25.29
N MET A 624 -31.48 31.82 -25.96
CA MET A 624 -30.26 31.03 -26.08
C MET A 624 -29.16 31.73 -26.89
N LYS A 625 -29.52 32.53 -27.90
CA LYS A 625 -28.56 33.33 -28.68
C LYS A 625 -27.93 34.45 -27.84
N ARG A 626 -28.71 35.09 -26.94
CA ARG A 626 -28.21 36.16 -26.04
C ARG A 626 -27.27 35.61 -24.96
N PHE A 627 -27.65 34.53 -24.29
CA PHE A 627 -26.91 34.03 -23.13
C PHE A 627 -25.89 32.94 -23.47
N GLY A 628 -26.01 32.31 -24.65
CA GLY A 628 -25.07 31.32 -25.20
C GLY A 628 -25.04 29.96 -24.48
N SER A 629 -25.35 29.91 -23.18
CA SER A 629 -25.42 28.68 -22.39
C SER A 629 -26.41 28.82 -21.24
N MET A 630 -27.01 27.70 -20.80
CA MET A 630 -27.92 27.68 -19.64
C MET A 630 -27.24 28.09 -18.34
N LYS A 631 -25.93 27.83 -18.19
CA LYS A 631 -25.18 28.27 -17.01
C LYS A 631 -25.20 29.80 -16.87
N ARG A 632 -25.07 30.52 -17.99
CA ARG A 632 -25.17 31.98 -18.02
C ARG A 632 -26.61 32.46 -17.85
N LEU A 633 -27.58 31.75 -18.43
CA LEU A 633 -29.00 32.09 -18.26
C LEU A 633 -29.47 31.92 -16.80
N ARG A 634 -29.02 30.89 -16.09
CA ARG A 634 -29.33 30.67 -14.66
C ARG A 634 -28.75 31.75 -13.74
N ALA A 635 -27.59 32.29 -14.11
CA ALA A 635 -26.95 33.37 -13.38
C ALA A 635 -27.56 34.76 -13.69
N ALA A 636 -28.39 34.85 -14.73
CA ALA A 636 -29.01 36.10 -15.15
C ALA A 636 -30.17 36.49 -14.22
N SER A 637 -30.36 37.79 -14.08
CA SER A 637 -31.51 38.39 -13.39
C SER A 637 -32.75 38.42 -14.29
N GLU A 638 -33.95 38.52 -13.69
CA GLU A 638 -35.22 38.69 -14.43
C GLU A 638 -35.15 39.87 -15.42
N ALA A 639 -34.53 40.99 -15.00
CA ALA A 639 -34.36 42.19 -15.82
C ALA A 639 -33.50 41.92 -17.07
N GLU A 640 -32.39 41.19 -16.94
CA GLU A 640 -31.52 40.84 -18.07
C GLU A 640 -32.21 39.89 -19.06
N ILE A 641 -33.12 39.02 -18.58
CA ILE A 641 -33.91 38.13 -19.44
C ILE A 641 -34.98 38.93 -20.19
N ALA A 642 -35.58 39.95 -19.56
CA ALA A 642 -36.56 40.84 -20.18
C ALA A 642 -35.96 41.76 -21.26
N GLU A 643 -34.65 42.03 -21.21
CA GLU A 643 -33.93 42.77 -22.26
C GLU A 643 -33.79 41.99 -23.59
N VAL A 644 -34.10 40.69 -23.61
CA VAL A 644 -34.02 39.89 -24.83
C VAL A 644 -35.11 40.32 -25.82
N PRO A 645 -34.74 40.75 -27.05
CA PRO A 645 -35.71 41.18 -28.04
C PRO A 645 -36.76 40.10 -28.34
N GLY A 646 -38.04 40.45 -28.16
CA GLY A 646 -39.18 39.55 -28.40
C GLY A 646 -39.64 38.72 -27.19
N VAL A 647 -39.05 38.96 -26.00
CA VAL A 647 -39.46 38.35 -24.73
C VAL A 647 -40.18 39.40 -23.86
N PRO A 648 -41.52 39.29 -23.67
CA PRO A 648 -42.26 40.15 -22.75
C PRO A 648 -41.82 39.94 -21.30
N ALA A 649 -41.99 40.96 -20.45
CA ALA A 649 -41.61 40.90 -19.04
C ALA A 649 -42.26 39.73 -18.28
N GLU A 650 -43.52 39.39 -18.57
CA GLU A 650 -44.21 38.23 -17.97
C GLU A 650 -43.58 36.89 -18.35
N VAL A 651 -43.08 36.76 -19.58
CA VAL A 651 -42.39 35.55 -20.05
C VAL A 651 -40.99 35.48 -19.44
N ALA A 652 -40.29 36.62 -19.30
CA ALA A 652 -39.00 36.68 -18.63
C ALA A 652 -39.10 36.26 -17.15
N ARG A 653 -40.16 36.71 -16.45
CA ARG A 653 -40.46 36.27 -15.09
C ARG A 653 -40.73 34.78 -15.01
N SER A 654 -41.57 34.25 -15.88
CA SER A 654 -41.90 32.82 -15.93
C SER A 654 -40.66 31.95 -16.16
N VAL A 655 -39.73 32.41 -17.02
CA VAL A 655 -38.44 31.75 -17.24
C VAL A 655 -37.57 31.82 -15.99
N PHE A 656 -37.47 32.99 -15.36
CA PHE A 656 -36.66 33.18 -14.15
C PHE A 656 -37.14 32.32 -12.98
N GLU A 657 -38.46 32.31 -12.72
CA GLU A 657 -39.07 31.50 -11.66
C GLU A 657 -38.88 30.00 -11.89
N SER A 658 -39.09 29.53 -13.13
CA SER A 658 -38.88 28.12 -13.49
C SER A 658 -37.42 27.69 -13.28
N LEU A 659 -36.45 28.56 -13.60
CA LEU A 659 -35.03 28.29 -13.39
C LEU A 659 -34.65 28.24 -11.90
N ARG A 660 -35.30 29.06 -11.04
CA ARG A 660 -35.08 29.04 -9.58
C ARG A 660 -35.70 27.84 -8.90
N ALA A 661 -36.89 27.42 -9.33
CA ALA A 661 -37.53 26.21 -8.83
C ALA A 661 -36.67 24.95 -9.09
N LEU A 662 -36.05 24.86 -10.26
CA LEU A 662 -35.13 23.77 -10.62
C LEU A 662 -33.82 23.77 -9.85
N GLU A 663 -33.27 24.96 -9.51
CA GLU A 663 -32.08 25.03 -8.66
C GLU A 663 -32.36 24.52 -7.24
N ALA A 664 -33.55 24.82 -6.69
CA ALA A 664 -33.96 24.30 -5.39
C ALA A 664 -34.08 22.77 -5.39
N GLN A 665 -34.75 22.18 -6.39
CA GLN A 665 -34.89 20.72 -6.52
C GLN A 665 -33.54 20.00 -6.68
N ARG A 666 -32.60 20.61 -7.40
CA ARG A 666 -31.27 20.00 -7.60
C ARG A 666 -30.41 20.01 -6.33
N VAL A 667 -30.51 21.07 -5.51
CA VAL A 667 -29.82 21.12 -4.21
C VAL A 667 -30.37 20.06 -3.27
N GLU A 668 -31.68 19.76 -3.32
CA GLU A 668 -32.29 18.66 -2.57
C GLU A 668 -31.86 17.28 -3.07
N GLN A 669 -31.75 17.06 -4.39
CA GLN A 669 -31.28 15.79 -4.96
C GLN A 669 -29.79 15.54 -4.73
N ASP A 670 -28.94 16.54 -4.92
CA ASP A 670 -27.50 16.43 -4.66
C ASP A 670 -27.21 16.18 -3.16
N ALA A 671 -28.13 16.58 -2.25
CA ALA A 671 -28.06 16.26 -0.83
C ALA A 671 -28.52 14.82 -0.50
N ALA A 672 -29.40 14.23 -1.31
CA ALA A 672 -29.92 12.87 -1.15
C ALA A 672 -29.03 11.80 -1.81
N GLU A 673 -28.28 12.13 -2.86
CA GLU A 673 -27.33 11.21 -3.53
C GLU A 673 -25.91 11.27 -2.92
N GLY A 674 -25.70 12.11 -1.90
CA GLY A 674 -24.44 12.28 -1.17
C GLY A 674 -24.34 11.50 0.15
N GLU A 675 -25.41 10.80 0.54
CA GLU A 675 -25.41 9.68 1.51
C GLU A 675 -25.18 8.36 0.77
#